data_AF-A0A1G0YLQ7-F1
#
_entry.id   AF-A0A1G0YLQ7-F1
#
_cell.length_a   1.000
_cell.length_b   1.000
_cell.length_c   1.000
_cell.angle_alpha   90.00
_cell.angle_beta   90.00
_cell.angle_gamma   90.00
#
_symmetry.space_group_name_H-M   'P 1'
#
loop_
_entity.id
_entity.type
_entity.pdbx_description
1 polymer ?
#
loop_
_entity_poly.entity_id
_entity_poly.type
_entity_poly.pdbx_seq_one_letter_code
_entity_poly.pdbx_strand_id
1 'polypeptide(L)'
;MFNQKELAKHRQTAQIQNFKLGQDNSLQVAVISRIPGILYANKTITYSKDEMTVPNAGFIHFIKKEDEPDGFVWHAPEEALEHAVRYGLIPVEAPTAKAIAALGIYKQQILTRAYEKGIISNKHKQKDALVTMAQNTMTALQGLERLANTFNKNVDLDAEKNRINTVITETIDSLHQLKIKAKTDLDSLNTYDKGAVKKIERFYEDDITSLHHLQSRVAASDAGQIKGMLRTTGMDSIPIKVKTRCIATLVKIQELNQNMTYSRRAQSLMRGDLNSAIEDALKVLRDYEADPHNPILLEHQGHYTPNANTDTIELDFTHLAHNEKKAKITLRAIIQISSDGIQPTTSTARYTLNGQPLKTTHFTKWTTNAKSGFLFIITRIGAGIINVATGTIVGLAFDLPIGFLTSFLSIGRYKMPSQASKIAIHVDTGAPTQTKAAVLIEKLAFKPYSAGVLIGQKLGSLVGETVLDITLGIWQSAKNFRFKGFDEFISDFKTGAWENGDSQDYKLRVATSTLKTLRYTKAAFERRIAETENTVPSKHPQAQQHTESVLHFSTKIALPPYHLNSGEYDDISNAGIDGLIAVFETFIHNIHVKHPFTGLIFSGTYALGALTILAPGIMGFLNKYIEFSQLIGKLMAQGTNSAAIASGFTQAKVLAATFEGIIHGGDSWISIGAKEFEKNPANTLVYSAIAVGIGYGLANYAEIPGLSEYIQDDAGDIPEVGWAFAGAKIGLLLIEVLEPKEDADTSDRDSLIAELNQELSKALPKVTHDELVDLRNKLLDHTEQFARQLNEQYQHEIKRLKFLHVLQENQAVLSKLDNKTKRDLLFIAHDRFKGLDDQSARLRSLKKALYPQLRKSIFTRTMTLIADYIPLLVRCGLSPVSASLQPWRDLSEKVIKDTTRIAHGLSKLINYTIKTFIRLAIRGLADVLGNEIPARLEGLLCNDHHSISRTTYGVTNCYEKSAETMRQLASTLTGVDALRSAATSPALETVFCQSQQQTLSKLSSYGFFRNYHIYCAQYRKEYGTTSRTVSSSNSCER
;
A
#
# COMPACT_ATOMS: atom_id res chain seq x y z
N MET A 1 14.26 24.88 18.58
CA MET A 1 15.08 24.16 19.57
C MET A 1 14.89 22.66 19.41
N PHE A 2 15.97 21.88 19.57
CA PHE A 2 15.88 20.42 19.57
C PHE A 2 15.14 19.93 20.81
N ASN A 3 14.18 19.01 20.63
CA ASN A 3 13.55 18.33 21.75
C ASN A 3 14.52 17.25 22.26
N GLN A 4 15.14 17.50 23.42
CA GLN A 4 16.14 16.59 23.99
C GLN A 4 15.59 15.16 24.20
N LYS A 5 14.30 15.02 24.57
CA LYS A 5 13.67 13.71 24.75
C LYS A 5 13.48 12.97 23.42
N GLU A 6 13.19 13.69 22.34
CA GLU A 6 13.07 13.12 20.99
C GLU A 6 14.43 12.60 20.51
N LEU A 7 15.50 13.38 20.72
CA LEU A 7 16.87 12.97 20.41
C LEU A 7 17.32 11.77 21.26
N ALA A 8 17.04 11.79 22.56
CA ALA A 8 17.30 10.66 23.45
C ALA A 8 16.56 9.40 22.99
N LYS A 9 15.27 9.52 22.63
CA LYS A 9 14.49 8.40 22.09
C LYS A 9 15.10 7.84 20.80
N HIS A 10 15.48 8.71 19.86
CA HIS A 10 16.10 8.28 18.60
C HIS A 10 17.44 7.57 18.85
N ARG A 11 18.28 8.09 19.75
CA ARG A 11 19.53 7.46 20.16
C ARG A 11 19.29 6.09 20.79
N GLN A 12 18.35 5.98 21.72
CA GLN A 12 18.01 4.70 22.36
C GLN A 12 17.42 3.69 21.39
N THR A 13 16.56 4.13 20.47
CA THR A 13 16.05 3.24 19.41
C THR A 13 17.20 2.73 18.54
N ALA A 14 18.17 3.56 18.18
CA ALA A 14 19.36 3.13 17.44
C ALA A 14 20.23 2.17 18.27
N GLN A 15 20.45 2.43 19.56
CA GLN A 15 21.19 1.53 20.45
C GLN A 15 20.48 0.18 20.61
N ILE A 16 19.16 0.17 20.82
CA ILE A 16 18.36 -1.05 20.94
C ILE A 16 18.37 -1.82 19.62
N GLN A 17 18.26 -1.13 18.47
CA GLN A 17 18.34 -1.77 17.16
C GLN A 17 19.73 -2.38 16.93
N ASN A 18 20.80 -1.65 17.26
CA ASN A 18 22.17 -2.16 17.18
C ASN A 18 22.38 -3.36 18.12
N PHE A 19 21.84 -3.30 19.34
CA PHE A 19 21.86 -4.43 20.27
C PHE A 19 21.14 -5.62 19.66
N LYS A 20 19.91 -5.45 19.16
CA LYS A 20 19.10 -6.52 18.55
C LYS A 20 19.84 -7.22 17.42
N LEU A 21 20.55 -6.47 16.57
CA LEU A 21 21.24 -6.99 15.40
C LEU A 21 22.70 -7.42 15.70
N GLY A 22 23.31 -6.87 16.75
CA GLY A 22 24.70 -7.13 17.13
C GLY A 22 24.89 -8.43 17.91
N GLN A 23 26.13 -8.68 18.34
CA GLN A 23 26.49 -9.88 19.11
C GLN A 23 26.36 -9.72 20.62
N ASP A 24 26.05 -8.52 21.10
CA ASP A 24 25.94 -8.24 22.53
C ASP A 24 24.77 -9.01 23.17
N ASN A 25 25.04 -9.68 24.30
CA ASN A 25 24.04 -10.49 25.03
C ASN A 25 23.18 -9.66 25.98
N SER A 26 23.61 -8.46 26.38
CA SER A 26 22.81 -7.55 27.19
C SER A 26 23.04 -6.09 26.85
N LEU A 27 22.00 -5.26 27.00
CA LEU A 27 22.06 -3.81 26.85
C LEU A 27 21.30 -3.15 27.98
N GLN A 28 21.93 -2.24 28.72
CA GLN A 28 21.25 -1.40 29.70
C GLN A 28 21.01 -0.01 29.14
N VAL A 29 19.78 0.47 29.24
CA VAL A 29 19.36 1.78 28.72
C VAL A 29 18.66 2.56 29.82
N ALA A 30 18.98 3.85 29.98
CA ALA A 30 18.31 4.71 30.96
C ALA A 30 16.84 4.95 30.57
N VAL A 31 15.91 4.97 31.53
CA VAL A 31 14.50 5.25 31.24
C VAL A 31 14.31 6.74 30.92
N ILE A 32 13.81 7.09 29.72
CA ILE A 32 13.45 8.48 29.41
C ILE A 32 12.32 8.95 30.34
N SER A 33 12.56 10.04 31.07
CA SER A 33 11.61 10.56 32.05
C SER A 33 10.36 11.14 31.39
N ARG A 34 9.21 10.92 32.01
CA ARG A 34 7.92 11.51 31.60
C ARG A 34 7.76 12.95 32.10
N ILE A 35 8.46 13.32 33.16
CA ILE A 35 8.32 14.62 33.82
C ILE A 35 8.94 15.71 32.94
N PRO A 36 8.23 16.80 32.60
CA PRO A 36 8.79 17.93 31.87
C PRO A 36 10.07 18.47 32.55
N GLY A 37 11.08 18.84 31.75
CA GLY A 37 12.36 19.32 32.27
C GLY A 37 13.35 18.24 32.75
N ILE A 38 12.89 17.02 33.01
CA ILE A 38 13.76 15.88 33.37
C ILE A 38 13.96 14.99 32.13
N LEU A 39 15.22 14.72 31.76
CA LEU A 39 15.56 13.92 30.57
C LEU A 39 15.42 12.41 30.83
N TYR A 40 16.12 11.90 31.84
CA TYR A 40 16.12 10.49 32.25
C TYR A 40 15.59 10.34 33.68
N ALA A 41 14.84 9.27 33.94
CA ALA A 41 14.48 8.84 35.28
C ALA A 41 15.66 8.10 35.92
N ASN A 42 15.72 8.04 37.25
CA ASN A 42 16.72 7.27 37.98
C ASN A 42 16.40 5.76 37.96
N LYS A 43 16.18 5.22 36.78
CA LYS A 43 15.87 3.80 36.51
C LYS A 43 16.52 3.42 35.18
N THR A 44 17.09 2.22 35.12
CA THR A 44 17.56 1.59 33.89
C THR A 44 16.61 0.45 33.48
N ILE A 45 16.58 0.16 32.18
CA ILE A 45 15.94 -1.02 31.60
C ILE A 45 17.06 -1.92 31.09
N THR A 46 17.07 -3.18 31.52
CA THR A 46 17.98 -4.20 30.99
C THR A 46 17.29 -4.95 29.88
N TYR A 47 17.94 -5.00 28.73
CA TYR A 47 17.63 -5.90 27.62
C TYR A 47 18.61 -7.07 27.64
N SER A 48 18.13 -8.28 27.40
CA SER A 48 18.97 -9.48 27.29
C SER A 48 18.57 -10.33 26.09
N LYS A 49 19.52 -11.12 25.58
CA LYS A 49 19.30 -12.09 24.50
C LYS A 49 19.44 -13.51 25.04
N ASP A 50 18.46 -14.33 24.73
CA ASP A 50 18.59 -15.78 24.80
C ASP A 50 18.76 -16.34 23.38
N GLU A 51 19.90 -16.94 23.08
CA GLU A 51 20.12 -17.62 21.81
C GLU A 51 19.53 -19.04 21.80
N MET A 52 18.97 -19.43 20.65
CA MET A 52 18.55 -20.80 20.38
C MET A 52 18.89 -21.18 18.95
N THR A 53 19.74 -22.19 18.78
CA THR A 53 20.15 -22.71 17.47
C THR A 53 19.02 -23.52 16.81
N VAL A 54 18.83 -23.32 15.52
CA VAL A 54 17.83 -24.02 14.70
C VAL A 54 18.56 -24.66 13.50
N PRO A 55 18.69 -26.01 13.44
CA PRO A 55 19.48 -26.68 12.41
C PRO A 55 19.09 -26.26 10.99
N ASN A 56 20.04 -25.98 10.11
CA ASN A 56 19.81 -25.53 8.72
C ASN A 56 18.99 -24.22 8.56
N ALA A 57 18.58 -23.60 9.66
CA ALA A 57 17.83 -22.33 9.66
C ALA A 57 18.55 -21.24 10.46
N GLY A 58 19.78 -21.48 10.93
CA GLY A 58 20.58 -20.51 11.70
C GLY A 58 20.22 -20.50 13.18
N PHE A 59 19.98 -19.33 13.77
CA PHE A 59 19.67 -19.20 15.20
C PHE A 59 18.71 -18.05 15.49
N ILE A 60 17.97 -18.17 16.59
CA ILE A 60 16.97 -17.19 17.04
C ILE A 60 17.45 -16.57 18.35
N HIS A 61 17.53 -15.24 18.38
CA HIS A 61 17.73 -14.46 19.61
C HIS A 61 16.39 -13.99 20.14
N PHE A 62 15.98 -14.53 21.28
CA PHE A 62 14.82 -14.02 22.02
C PHE A 62 15.24 -12.80 22.83
N ILE A 63 14.62 -11.67 22.55
CA ILE A 63 14.89 -10.40 23.22
C ILE A 63 13.97 -10.30 24.43
N LYS A 64 14.56 -10.14 25.61
CA LYS A 64 13.85 -9.83 26.85
C LYS A 64 14.11 -8.39 27.27
N LYS A 65 13.13 -7.79 27.94
CA LYS A 65 13.16 -6.45 28.52
C LYS A 65 12.68 -6.55 29.96
N GLU A 66 13.57 -6.30 30.92
CA GLU A 66 13.31 -6.54 32.36
C GLU A 66 12.79 -7.98 32.60
N ASP A 67 13.45 -8.98 32.01
CA ASP A 67 13.07 -10.41 32.01
C ASP A 67 11.72 -10.76 31.34
N GLU A 68 10.94 -9.78 30.91
CA GLU A 68 9.73 -10.01 30.10
C GLU A 68 10.09 -10.15 28.60
N PRO A 69 9.44 -11.04 27.85
CA PRO A 69 9.69 -11.20 26.41
C PRO A 69 9.25 -9.94 25.63
N ASP A 70 10.19 -9.35 24.88
CA ASP A 70 9.96 -8.17 24.02
C ASP A 70 9.84 -8.56 22.54
N GLY A 71 10.46 -9.67 22.12
CA GLY A 71 10.42 -10.14 20.74
C GLY A 71 11.51 -11.15 20.40
N PHE A 72 11.74 -11.37 19.11
CA PHE A 72 12.84 -12.22 18.66
C PHE A 72 13.45 -11.71 17.35
N VAL A 73 14.74 -11.97 17.17
CA VAL A 73 15.51 -11.71 15.94
C VAL A 73 15.96 -13.06 15.41
N TRP A 74 15.77 -13.30 14.12
CA TRP A 74 16.18 -14.53 13.46
C TRP A 74 17.41 -14.27 12.59
N HIS A 75 18.52 -14.92 12.90
CA HIS A 75 19.74 -14.91 12.10
C HIS A 75 19.70 -16.12 11.18
N ALA A 76 19.46 -15.88 9.90
CA ALA A 76 19.19 -16.93 8.92
C ALA A 76 20.26 -16.96 7.82
N PRO A 77 20.71 -18.15 7.38
CA PRO A 77 21.51 -18.27 6.16
C PRO A 77 20.65 -17.94 4.93
N GLU A 78 21.31 -17.61 3.80
CA GLU A 78 20.65 -17.24 2.53
C GLU A 78 19.61 -18.28 2.09
N GLU A 79 19.95 -19.57 2.12
CA GLU A 79 19.02 -20.67 1.77
C GLU A 79 17.74 -20.67 2.62
N ALA A 80 17.87 -20.39 3.93
CA ALA A 80 16.73 -20.34 4.83
C ALA A 80 15.82 -19.12 4.54
N LEU A 81 16.39 -18.01 4.06
CA LEU A 81 15.62 -16.84 3.64
C LEU A 81 14.82 -17.10 2.37
N GLU A 82 15.39 -17.81 1.39
CA GLU A 82 14.64 -18.22 0.20
C GLU A 82 13.41 -19.06 0.58
N HIS A 83 13.59 -19.99 1.51
CA HIS A 83 12.47 -20.74 2.06
C HIS A 83 11.51 -19.85 2.84
N ALA A 84 11.99 -18.89 3.63
CA ALA A 84 11.15 -17.96 4.36
C ALA A 84 10.26 -17.09 3.44
N VAL A 85 10.75 -16.69 2.26
CA VAL A 85 9.93 -16.05 1.22
C VAL A 85 8.84 -17.01 0.73
N ARG A 86 9.17 -18.29 0.49
CA ARG A 86 8.19 -19.32 0.10
C ARG A 86 7.17 -19.64 1.18
N TYR A 87 7.46 -19.35 2.45
CA TYR A 87 6.49 -19.41 3.54
C TYR A 87 5.74 -18.09 3.74
N GLY A 88 6.11 -17.00 3.06
CA GLY A 88 5.51 -15.68 3.23
C GLY A 88 5.85 -15.04 4.59
N LEU A 89 7.04 -15.31 5.13
CA LEU A 89 7.52 -14.73 6.39
C LEU A 89 8.21 -13.38 6.18
N ILE A 90 8.84 -13.20 5.02
CA ILE A 90 9.61 -12.00 4.68
C ILE A 90 8.74 -11.08 3.81
N PRO A 91 8.66 -9.79 4.13
CA PRO A 91 8.03 -8.81 3.25
C PRO A 91 8.87 -8.66 1.97
N VAL A 92 8.22 -8.81 0.83
CA VAL A 92 8.83 -8.69 -0.50
C VAL A 92 8.05 -7.68 -1.33
N GLU A 93 8.70 -7.07 -2.31
CA GLU A 93 8.16 -5.94 -3.06
C GLU A 93 7.79 -6.30 -4.50
N ALA A 94 8.58 -7.18 -5.13
CA ALA A 94 8.39 -7.63 -6.50
C ALA A 94 7.10 -8.47 -6.65
N PRO A 95 6.36 -8.34 -7.76
CA PRO A 95 5.07 -8.99 -7.92
C PRO A 95 5.17 -10.53 -7.93
N THR A 96 6.20 -11.09 -8.58
CA THR A 96 6.45 -12.55 -8.54
C THR A 96 6.68 -13.04 -7.11
N ALA A 97 7.54 -12.35 -6.35
CA ALA A 97 7.88 -12.71 -4.98
C ALA A 97 6.68 -12.55 -4.04
N LYS A 98 5.88 -11.49 -4.19
CA LYS A 98 4.64 -11.32 -3.43
C LYS A 98 3.65 -12.45 -3.71
N ALA A 99 3.55 -12.92 -4.95
CA ALA A 99 2.70 -14.07 -5.29
C ALA A 99 3.22 -15.38 -4.68
N ILE A 100 4.54 -15.59 -4.68
CA ILE A 100 5.21 -16.72 -4.00
C ILE A 100 4.89 -16.70 -2.49
N ALA A 101 5.02 -15.53 -1.85
CA ALA A 101 4.73 -15.33 -0.43
C ALA A 101 3.24 -15.55 -0.12
N ALA A 102 2.34 -15.07 -0.97
CA ALA A 102 0.90 -15.28 -0.83
C ALA A 102 0.51 -16.78 -0.93
N LEU A 103 1.14 -17.54 -1.84
CA LEU A 103 1.00 -18.99 -1.87
C LEU A 103 1.54 -19.66 -0.60
N GLY A 104 2.59 -19.08 0.01
CA GLY A 104 3.15 -19.51 1.29
C GLY A 104 2.16 -19.52 2.46
N ILE A 105 1.10 -18.72 2.40
CA ILE A 105 0.01 -18.71 3.39
C ILE A 105 -0.64 -20.10 3.49
N TYR A 106 -0.75 -20.85 2.39
CA TYR A 106 -1.24 -22.23 2.43
C TYR A 106 -0.36 -23.11 3.33
N LYS A 107 0.96 -23.01 3.22
CA LYS A 107 1.92 -23.77 4.03
C LYS A 107 1.81 -23.36 5.50
N GLN A 108 1.68 -22.07 5.81
CA GLN A 108 1.44 -21.58 7.17
C GLN A 108 0.14 -22.15 7.79
N GLN A 109 -0.93 -22.23 7.02
CA GLN A 109 -2.22 -22.78 7.47
C GLN A 109 -2.15 -24.28 7.75
N ILE A 110 -1.41 -25.05 6.93
CA ILE A 110 -1.16 -26.47 7.18
C ILE A 110 -0.35 -26.65 8.46
N LEU A 111 0.73 -25.88 8.64
CA LEU A 111 1.54 -25.94 9.86
C LEU A 111 0.68 -25.64 11.08
N THR A 112 -0.08 -24.55 11.04
CA THR A 112 -0.99 -24.19 12.13
C THR A 112 -1.94 -25.33 12.46
N ARG A 113 -2.54 -25.98 11.46
CA ARG A 113 -3.42 -27.14 11.66
C ARG A 113 -2.68 -28.36 12.23
N ALA A 114 -1.49 -28.66 11.74
CA ALA A 114 -0.70 -29.79 12.23
C ALA A 114 -0.31 -29.60 13.70
N TYR A 115 0.18 -28.41 14.05
CA TYR A 115 0.61 -28.08 15.41
C TYR A 115 -0.55 -27.90 16.40
N GLU A 116 -1.67 -27.27 16.00
CA GLU A 116 -2.77 -26.98 16.93
C GLU A 116 -3.84 -28.06 17.01
N LYS A 117 -3.97 -28.85 15.93
CA LYS A 117 -5.03 -29.85 15.81
C LYS A 117 -4.52 -31.28 15.59
N GLY A 118 -3.22 -31.48 15.36
CA GLY A 118 -2.67 -32.81 15.08
C GLY A 118 -3.21 -33.44 13.79
N ILE A 119 -3.71 -32.62 12.86
CA ILE A 119 -4.42 -33.07 11.66
C ILE A 119 -3.72 -32.59 10.40
N ILE A 120 -3.70 -33.46 9.39
CA ILE A 120 -3.24 -33.14 8.05
C ILE A 120 -4.20 -33.65 6.97
N SER A 121 -4.14 -33.04 5.79
CA SER A 121 -4.93 -33.51 4.64
C SER A 121 -4.33 -34.80 4.09
N ASN A 122 -5.19 -35.77 3.77
CA ASN A 122 -4.80 -36.93 2.98
C ASN A 122 -4.25 -36.55 1.58
N LYS A 123 -4.54 -35.33 1.11
CA LYS A 123 -4.08 -34.75 -0.16
C LYS A 123 -2.91 -33.77 0.02
N HIS A 124 -2.28 -33.76 1.19
CA HIS A 124 -1.23 -32.77 1.48
C HIS A 124 -0.07 -32.87 0.48
N LYS A 125 0.45 -34.08 0.20
CA LYS A 125 1.52 -34.31 -0.79
C LYS A 125 1.19 -33.65 -2.14
N GLN A 126 -0.01 -33.92 -2.66
CA GLN A 126 -0.45 -33.41 -3.95
C GLN A 126 -0.59 -31.88 -3.95
N LYS A 127 -1.20 -31.33 -2.91
CA LYS A 127 -1.40 -29.88 -2.79
C LYS A 127 -0.10 -29.13 -2.58
N ASP A 128 0.80 -29.67 -1.75
CA ASP A 128 2.12 -29.09 -1.53
C ASP A 128 3.00 -29.17 -2.78
N ALA A 129 2.90 -30.26 -3.55
CA ALA A 129 3.57 -30.38 -4.83
C ALA A 129 3.05 -29.35 -5.86
N LEU A 130 1.73 -29.09 -5.92
CA LEU A 130 1.16 -28.03 -6.77
C LEU A 130 1.66 -26.63 -6.36
N VAL A 131 1.70 -26.33 -5.06
CA VAL A 131 2.24 -25.05 -4.57
C VAL A 131 3.72 -24.92 -4.92
N THR A 132 4.50 -25.98 -4.67
CA THR A 132 5.93 -26.00 -4.95
C THR A 132 6.20 -25.86 -6.45
N MET A 133 5.40 -26.50 -7.31
CA MET A 133 5.45 -26.28 -8.76
C MET A 133 5.25 -24.80 -9.11
N ALA A 134 4.17 -24.17 -8.62
CA ALA A 134 3.91 -22.76 -8.93
C ALA A 134 5.01 -21.82 -8.39
N GLN A 135 5.46 -22.04 -7.15
CA GLN A 135 6.54 -21.24 -6.57
C GLN A 135 7.85 -21.38 -7.37
N ASN A 136 8.19 -22.60 -7.80
CA ASN A 136 9.39 -22.83 -8.62
C ASN A 136 9.26 -22.19 -10.01
N THR A 137 8.11 -22.30 -10.68
CA THR A 137 7.87 -21.65 -11.97
C THR A 137 8.00 -20.13 -11.85
N MET A 138 7.41 -19.52 -10.81
CA MET A 138 7.54 -18.08 -10.58
C MET A 138 8.98 -17.67 -10.25
N THR A 139 9.72 -18.49 -9.51
CA THR A 139 11.14 -18.26 -9.19
C THR A 139 11.98 -18.27 -10.48
N ALA A 140 11.74 -19.21 -11.40
CA ALA A 140 12.43 -19.26 -12.69
C ALA A 140 12.20 -17.99 -13.55
N LEU A 141 11.04 -17.33 -13.39
CA LEU A 141 10.70 -16.10 -14.10
C LEU A 141 11.26 -14.82 -13.45
N GLN A 142 11.78 -14.89 -12.22
CA GLN A 142 12.31 -13.72 -11.50
C GLN A 142 13.47 -13.04 -12.22
N GLY A 143 14.30 -13.80 -12.94
CA GLY A 143 15.39 -13.25 -13.76
C GLY A 143 14.88 -12.27 -14.82
N LEU A 144 13.83 -12.64 -15.54
CA LEU A 144 13.20 -11.79 -16.55
C LEU A 144 12.53 -10.55 -15.95
N GLU A 145 11.94 -10.68 -14.76
CA GLU A 145 11.34 -9.55 -14.04
C GLU A 145 12.38 -8.47 -13.67
N ARG A 146 13.60 -8.87 -13.28
CA ARG A 146 14.71 -7.95 -12.96
C ARG A 146 15.19 -7.11 -14.14
N LEU A 147 14.81 -7.46 -15.36
CA LEU A 147 15.11 -6.65 -16.55
C LEU A 147 14.31 -5.33 -16.58
N ALA A 148 13.26 -5.21 -15.77
CA ALA A 148 12.46 -4.00 -15.62
C ALA A 148 13.31 -2.73 -15.42
N ASN A 149 13.09 -1.72 -16.27
CA ASN A 149 13.74 -0.40 -16.22
C ASN A 149 15.28 -0.43 -16.19
N THR A 150 15.91 -1.49 -16.72
CA THR A 150 17.39 -1.64 -16.74
C THR A 150 18.07 -1.18 -18.02
N PHE A 151 17.33 -0.61 -18.98
CA PHE A 151 17.89 -0.21 -20.28
C PHE A 151 18.99 0.84 -20.14
N ASN A 152 20.19 0.51 -20.62
CA ASN A 152 21.33 1.41 -20.61
C ASN A 152 21.64 1.94 -22.02
N LYS A 153 21.40 3.23 -22.25
CA LYS A 153 21.68 3.91 -23.54
C LYS A 153 23.18 3.97 -23.90
N ASN A 154 24.06 3.84 -22.91
CA ASN A 154 25.50 3.97 -23.10
C ASN A 154 26.18 2.64 -23.42
N VAL A 155 25.44 1.53 -23.36
CA VAL A 155 25.93 0.19 -23.70
C VAL A 155 25.58 -0.10 -25.16
N ASP A 156 26.49 -0.80 -25.84
CA ASP A 156 26.26 -1.28 -27.19
C ASP A 156 24.95 -2.11 -27.28
N LEU A 157 24.18 -1.89 -28.34
CA LEU A 157 22.85 -2.52 -28.48
C LEU A 157 22.96 -4.04 -28.54
N ASP A 158 24.00 -4.58 -29.18
CA ASP A 158 24.21 -6.02 -29.27
C ASP A 158 24.62 -6.62 -27.91
N ALA A 159 25.42 -5.90 -27.13
CA ALA A 159 25.71 -6.30 -25.75
C ALA A 159 24.43 -6.32 -24.87
N GLU A 160 23.53 -5.35 -25.03
CA GLU A 160 22.26 -5.32 -24.30
C GLU A 160 21.31 -6.45 -24.74
N LYS A 161 21.23 -6.74 -26.05
CA LYS A 161 20.50 -7.90 -26.58
C LYS A 161 21.05 -9.20 -26.04
N ASN A 162 22.37 -9.36 -26.01
CA ASN A 162 23.03 -10.54 -25.48
C ASN A 162 22.72 -10.74 -23.99
N ARG A 163 22.79 -9.67 -23.19
CA ARG A 163 22.40 -9.71 -21.76
C ARG A 163 20.96 -10.19 -21.56
N ILE A 164 20.01 -9.65 -22.34
CA ILE A 164 18.61 -10.07 -22.28
C ILE A 164 18.46 -11.55 -22.69
N ASN A 165 19.13 -11.95 -23.77
CA ASN A 165 19.08 -13.32 -24.27
C ASN A 165 19.68 -14.34 -23.30
N THR A 166 20.77 -13.99 -22.59
CA THR A 166 21.34 -14.84 -21.52
C THR A 166 20.30 -15.12 -20.44
N VAL A 167 19.61 -14.10 -19.95
CA VAL A 167 18.55 -14.27 -18.94
C VAL A 167 17.38 -15.09 -19.48
N ILE A 168 16.99 -14.90 -20.74
CA ILE A 168 15.94 -15.72 -21.38
C ILE A 168 16.37 -17.20 -21.44
N THR A 169 17.61 -17.49 -21.84
CA THR A 169 18.15 -18.86 -21.90
C THR A 169 18.20 -19.51 -20.52
N GLU A 170 18.69 -18.81 -19.49
CA GLU A 170 18.69 -19.31 -18.10
C GLU A 170 17.27 -19.66 -17.61
N THR A 171 16.28 -18.83 -17.95
CA THR A 171 14.88 -19.12 -17.64
C THR A 171 14.36 -20.34 -18.41
N ILE A 172 14.68 -20.49 -19.70
CA ILE A 172 14.29 -21.65 -20.51
C ILE A 172 14.87 -22.95 -19.92
N ASP A 173 16.16 -22.94 -19.57
CA ASP A 173 16.84 -24.10 -18.98
C ASP A 173 16.20 -24.48 -17.64
N SER A 174 15.91 -23.48 -16.80
CA SER A 174 15.20 -23.68 -15.53
C SER A 174 13.81 -24.31 -15.74
N LEU A 175 13.04 -23.84 -16.72
CA LEU A 175 11.72 -24.40 -17.04
C LEU A 175 11.82 -25.83 -17.61
N HIS A 176 12.85 -26.15 -18.39
CA HIS A 176 13.12 -27.53 -18.83
C HIS A 176 13.38 -28.47 -17.64
N GLN A 177 14.19 -28.05 -16.68
CA GLN A 177 14.45 -28.85 -15.47
C GLN A 177 13.17 -29.05 -14.64
N LEU A 178 12.35 -27.99 -14.51
CA LEU A 178 11.06 -28.09 -13.81
C LEU A 178 10.07 -29.01 -14.54
N LYS A 179 10.06 -29.02 -15.88
CA LYS A 179 9.25 -29.96 -16.68
C LYS A 179 9.64 -31.41 -16.39
N ILE A 180 10.94 -31.71 -16.31
CA ILE A 180 11.43 -33.06 -16.00
C ILE A 180 11.03 -33.46 -14.59
N LYS A 181 11.27 -32.59 -13.60
CA LYS A 181 10.92 -32.82 -12.19
C LYS A 181 9.41 -32.96 -11.96
N ALA A 182 8.60 -32.24 -12.72
CA ALA A 182 7.14 -32.33 -12.64
C ALA A 182 6.62 -33.75 -12.94
N LYS A 183 7.29 -34.53 -13.79
CA LYS A 183 6.90 -35.92 -14.07
C LYS A 183 6.92 -36.78 -12.82
N THR A 184 7.94 -36.63 -11.99
CA THR A 184 8.11 -37.44 -10.76
C THR A 184 7.28 -36.88 -9.62
N ASP A 185 7.33 -35.57 -9.40
CA ASP A 185 6.74 -34.93 -8.22
C ASP A 185 5.21 -34.89 -8.30
N LEU A 186 4.65 -34.81 -9.50
CA LEU A 186 3.22 -34.65 -9.75
C LEU A 186 2.54 -35.92 -10.26
N ASP A 187 3.24 -37.06 -10.36
CA ASP A 187 2.65 -38.33 -10.79
C ASP A 187 1.44 -38.73 -9.93
N SER A 188 1.52 -38.44 -8.62
CA SER A 188 0.41 -38.69 -7.69
C SER A 188 -0.89 -37.95 -8.04
N LEU A 189 -0.85 -36.89 -8.87
CA LEU A 189 -2.04 -36.21 -9.38
C LEU A 189 -2.81 -37.04 -10.41
N ASN A 190 -2.16 -37.98 -11.12
CA ASN A 190 -2.81 -38.86 -12.09
C ASN A 190 -3.90 -39.75 -11.44
N THR A 191 -3.84 -39.90 -10.12
CA THR A 191 -4.89 -40.57 -9.32
C THR A 191 -6.23 -39.83 -9.34
N TYR A 192 -6.21 -38.51 -9.57
CA TYR A 192 -7.38 -37.63 -9.57
C TYR A 192 -7.70 -37.06 -10.96
N ASP A 193 -6.69 -36.85 -11.80
CA ASP A 193 -6.83 -36.42 -13.19
C ASP A 193 -5.81 -37.18 -14.03
N LYS A 194 -6.27 -38.20 -14.78
CA LYS A 194 -5.42 -39.10 -15.57
C LYS A 194 -4.52 -38.39 -16.60
N GLY A 195 -4.81 -37.13 -16.93
CA GLY A 195 -4.04 -36.30 -17.85
C GLY A 195 -3.22 -35.20 -17.16
N ALA A 196 -3.15 -35.15 -15.82
CA ALA A 196 -2.53 -34.05 -15.08
C ALA A 196 -1.08 -33.79 -15.51
N VAL A 197 -0.24 -34.82 -15.52
CA VAL A 197 1.18 -34.69 -15.88
C VAL A 197 1.33 -34.19 -17.32
N LYS A 198 0.60 -34.76 -18.29
CA LYS A 198 0.63 -34.32 -19.70
C LYS A 198 0.18 -32.87 -19.87
N LYS A 199 -0.84 -32.44 -19.11
CA LYS A 199 -1.31 -31.04 -19.12
C LYS A 199 -0.24 -30.09 -18.59
N ILE A 200 0.56 -30.50 -17.61
CA ILE A 200 1.67 -29.72 -17.04
C ILE A 200 2.86 -29.68 -18.01
N GLU A 201 3.20 -30.80 -18.64
CA GLU A 201 4.24 -30.83 -19.67
C GLU A 201 3.94 -29.88 -20.81
N ARG A 202 2.70 -29.93 -21.33
CA ARG A 202 2.24 -29.01 -22.38
C ARG A 202 2.28 -27.56 -21.90
N PHE A 203 1.92 -27.30 -20.65
CA PHE A 203 2.00 -25.95 -20.08
C PHE A 203 3.45 -25.41 -20.10
N TYR A 204 4.43 -26.23 -19.69
CA TYR A 204 5.83 -25.84 -19.77
C TYR A 204 6.32 -25.69 -21.22
N GLU A 205 5.88 -26.55 -22.15
CA GLU A 205 6.21 -26.43 -23.57
C GLU A 205 5.68 -25.13 -24.18
N ASP A 206 4.45 -24.73 -23.84
CA ASP A 206 3.84 -23.48 -24.30
C ASP A 206 4.61 -22.25 -23.75
N ASP A 207 5.07 -22.32 -22.50
CA ASP A 207 5.89 -21.26 -21.87
C ASP A 207 7.29 -21.17 -22.52
N ILE A 208 7.97 -22.30 -22.72
CA ILE A 208 9.28 -22.37 -23.38
C ILE A 208 9.20 -21.84 -24.82
N THR A 209 8.18 -22.27 -25.58
CA THR A 209 7.94 -21.79 -26.95
C THR A 209 7.75 -20.27 -26.99
N SER A 210 7.00 -19.73 -26.02
CA SER A 210 6.81 -18.28 -25.91
C SER A 210 8.10 -17.52 -25.59
N LEU A 211 9.02 -18.11 -24.83
CA LEU A 211 10.31 -17.51 -24.52
C LEU A 211 11.26 -17.56 -25.72
N HIS A 212 11.24 -18.62 -26.52
CA HIS A 212 11.95 -18.64 -27.80
C HIS A 212 11.43 -17.57 -28.75
N HIS A 213 10.12 -17.36 -28.85
CA HIS A 213 9.57 -16.25 -29.62
C HIS A 213 10.03 -14.88 -29.10
N LEU A 214 10.10 -14.69 -27.77
CA LEU A 214 10.63 -13.46 -27.18
C LEU A 214 12.11 -13.27 -27.53
N GLN A 215 12.92 -14.34 -27.48
CA GLN A 215 14.33 -14.33 -27.86
C GLN A 215 14.53 -13.89 -29.31
N SER A 216 13.77 -14.47 -30.25
CA SER A 216 13.80 -14.09 -31.67
C SER A 216 13.40 -12.63 -31.88
N ARG A 217 12.43 -12.12 -31.11
CA ARG A 217 12.02 -10.71 -31.15
C ARG A 217 13.12 -9.79 -30.63
N VAL A 218 13.77 -10.11 -29.51
CA VAL A 218 14.88 -9.32 -28.95
C VAL A 218 16.03 -9.22 -29.95
N ALA A 219 16.36 -10.31 -30.65
CA ALA A 219 17.39 -10.30 -31.69
C ALA A 219 17.04 -9.31 -32.84
N ALA A 220 15.78 -9.29 -33.27
CA ALA A 220 15.30 -8.43 -34.37
C ALA A 220 15.04 -6.98 -33.97
N SER A 221 15.00 -6.65 -32.67
CA SER A 221 14.56 -5.33 -32.20
C SER A 221 15.61 -4.23 -32.27
N ASP A 222 15.16 -3.00 -32.50
CA ASP A 222 15.98 -1.79 -32.37
C ASP A 222 16.05 -1.30 -30.90
N ALA A 223 16.88 -0.28 -30.63
CA ALA A 223 17.04 0.28 -29.29
C ALA A 223 15.74 0.85 -28.68
N GLY A 224 14.85 1.42 -29.50
CA GLY A 224 13.56 1.95 -29.04
C GLY A 224 12.61 0.83 -28.61
N GLN A 225 12.58 -0.26 -29.37
CA GLN A 225 11.81 -1.47 -29.08
C GLN A 225 12.35 -2.19 -27.84
N ILE A 226 13.67 -2.37 -27.72
CA ILE A 226 14.30 -2.95 -26.52
C ILE A 226 13.96 -2.11 -25.29
N LYS A 227 14.09 -0.78 -25.38
CA LYS A 227 13.67 0.12 -24.31
C LYS A 227 12.19 -0.07 -23.97
N GLY A 228 11.32 -0.22 -24.97
CA GLY A 228 9.90 -0.50 -24.79
C GLY A 228 9.62 -1.83 -24.08
N MET A 229 10.34 -2.90 -24.45
CA MET A 229 10.25 -4.22 -23.81
C MET A 229 10.73 -4.22 -22.36
N LEU A 230 11.71 -3.37 -22.03
CA LEU A 230 12.25 -3.25 -20.68
C LEU A 230 11.44 -2.32 -19.76
N ARG A 231 10.46 -1.55 -20.28
CA ARG A 231 9.56 -0.76 -19.41
C ARG A 231 8.76 -1.66 -18.48
N THR A 232 8.39 -1.16 -17.31
CA THR A 232 7.51 -1.90 -16.38
C THR A 232 6.04 -1.97 -16.84
N THR A 233 5.64 -1.14 -17.80
CA THR A 233 4.29 -1.10 -18.38
C THR A 233 4.33 -1.25 -19.91
N GLY A 234 3.21 -1.66 -20.49
CA GLY A 234 3.03 -1.84 -21.94
C GLY A 234 2.79 -3.30 -22.32
N MET A 235 2.02 -3.52 -23.39
CA MET A 235 1.62 -4.85 -23.87
C MET A 235 2.82 -5.75 -24.24
N ASP A 236 3.91 -5.15 -24.71
CA ASP A 236 5.13 -5.84 -25.11
C ASP A 236 6.20 -5.90 -24.01
N SER A 237 5.93 -5.32 -22.85
CA SER A 237 6.84 -5.34 -21.70
C SER A 237 7.12 -6.77 -21.23
N ILE A 238 8.40 -7.10 -21.01
CA ILE A 238 8.85 -8.36 -20.42
C ILE A 238 8.23 -8.55 -19.03
N PRO A 239 8.28 -7.56 -18.11
CA PRO A 239 7.55 -7.62 -16.83
C PRO A 239 6.06 -7.97 -16.95
N ILE A 240 5.34 -7.42 -17.94
CA ILE A 240 3.92 -7.73 -18.16
C ILE A 240 3.75 -9.17 -18.67
N LYS A 241 4.64 -9.66 -19.52
CA LYS A 241 4.65 -11.08 -19.95
C LYS A 241 4.92 -12.00 -18.76
N VAL A 242 5.88 -11.67 -17.88
CA VAL A 242 6.16 -12.42 -16.64
C VAL A 242 4.94 -12.46 -15.73
N LYS A 243 4.30 -11.31 -15.48
CA LYS A 243 3.05 -11.22 -14.70
C LYS A 243 1.95 -12.10 -15.30
N THR A 244 1.75 -12.03 -16.62
CA THR A 244 0.74 -12.84 -17.33
C THR A 244 1.02 -14.34 -17.18
N ARG A 245 2.29 -14.75 -17.28
CA ARG A 245 2.69 -16.15 -17.08
C ARG A 245 2.48 -16.61 -15.64
N CYS A 246 2.78 -15.77 -14.65
CA CYS A 246 2.48 -16.07 -13.24
C CYS A 246 0.97 -16.26 -12.99
N ILE A 247 0.12 -15.41 -13.59
CA ILE A 247 -1.34 -15.58 -13.55
C ILE A 247 -1.74 -16.91 -14.20
N ALA A 248 -1.18 -17.24 -15.37
CA ALA A 248 -1.45 -18.51 -16.04
C ALA A 248 -1.03 -19.72 -15.19
N THR A 249 0.12 -19.66 -14.50
CA THR A 249 0.56 -20.68 -13.53
C THR A 249 -0.45 -20.85 -12.40
N LEU A 250 -0.94 -19.75 -11.81
CA LEU A 250 -1.94 -19.78 -10.74
C LEU A 250 -3.27 -20.39 -11.21
N VAL A 251 -3.76 -19.99 -12.38
CA VAL A 251 -4.96 -20.57 -12.99
C VAL A 251 -4.76 -22.07 -13.25
N LYS A 252 -3.57 -22.48 -13.69
CA LYS A 252 -3.27 -23.89 -13.96
C LYS A 252 -3.27 -24.74 -12.69
N ILE A 253 -2.65 -24.27 -11.60
CA ILE A 253 -2.72 -25.00 -10.32
C ILE A 253 -4.13 -24.96 -9.72
N GLN A 254 -4.92 -23.93 -10.02
CA GLN A 254 -6.34 -23.86 -9.63
C GLN A 254 -7.15 -24.97 -10.32
N GLU A 255 -6.98 -25.16 -11.64
CA GLU A 255 -7.58 -26.26 -12.41
C GLU A 255 -7.28 -27.61 -11.76
N LEU A 256 -6.01 -27.89 -11.51
CA LEU A 256 -5.58 -29.18 -10.96
C LEU A 256 -6.05 -29.38 -9.51
N ASN A 257 -6.05 -28.33 -8.69
CA ASN A 257 -6.56 -28.39 -7.33
C ASN A 257 -8.09 -28.61 -7.30
N GLN A 258 -8.84 -28.05 -8.25
CA GLN A 258 -10.27 -28.27 -8.37
C GLN A 258 -10.59 -29.70 -8.81
N ASN A 259 -9.89 -30.24 -9.82
CA ASN A 259 -10.05 -31.64 -10.23
C ASN A 259 -9.78 -32.60 -9.05
N MET A 260 -8.73 -32.31 -8.28
CA MET A 260 -8.45 -33.07 -7.05
C MET A 260 -9.55 -32.90 -5.99
N THR A 261 -10.10 -31.70 -5.82
CA THR A 261 -11.09 -31.38 -4.77
C THR A 261 -12.49 -31.89 -5.11
N TYR A 262 -12.86 -31.97 -6.39
CA TYR A 262 -14.18 -32.36 -6.87
C TYR A 262 -14.26 -33.77 -7.47
N SER A 263 -13.13 -34.49 -7.59
CA SER A 263 -13.16 -35.91 -7.97
C SER A 263 -14.13 -36.72 -7.09
N ARG A 264 -14.71 -37.79 -7.63
CA ARG A 264 -15.63 -38.69 -6.92
C ARG A 264 -15.06 -39.20 -5.59
N ARG A 265 -13.74 -39.36 -5.53
CA ARG A 265 -12.98 -39.80 -4.35
C ARG A 265 -12.85 -38.72 -3.26
N ALA A 266 -13.14 -37.46 -3.58
CA ALA A 266 -12.88 -36.32 -2.73
C ALA A 266 -14.08 -35.88 -1.88
N GLN A 267 -15.29 -35.90 -2.44
CA GLN A 267 -16.55 -35.51 -1.80
C GLN A 267 -16.48 -34.19 -0.97
N SER A 268 -15.66 -33.21 -1.38
CA SER A 268 -15.52 -31.93 -0.66
C SER A 268 -16.55 -30.91 -1.15
N LEU A 269 -17.31 -30.33 -0.22
CA LEU A 269 -18.28 -29.25 -0.49
C LEU A 269 -17.64 -27.87 -0.65
N MET A 270 -16.36 -27.70 -0.29
CA MET A 270 -15.67 -26.40 -0.22
C MET A 270 -14.37 -26.41 -1.04
N ARG A 271 -14.03 -25.26 -1.64
CA ARG A 271 -12.81 -25.04 -2.47
C ARG A 271 -11.48 -25.26 -1.73
N GLY A 272 -11.48 -25.18 -0.40
CA GLY A 272 -10.34 -25.49 0.47
C GLY A 272 -9.25 -24.41 0.55
N ASP A 273 -8.32 -24.57 1.49
CA ASP A 273 -7.28 -23.59 1.84
C ASP A 273 -6.36 -23.20 0.67
N LEU A 274 -5.98 -24.18 -0.16
CA LEU A 274 -5.11 -23.93 -1.31
C LEU A 274 -5.78 -23.00 -2.31
N ASN A 275 -7.09 -23.15 -2.56
CA ASN A 275 -7.80 -22.23 -3.44
C ASN A 275 -7.81 -20.80 -2.87
N SER A 276 -7.97 -20.64 -1.55
CA SER A 276 -7.89 -19.31 -0.93
C SER A 276 -6.51 -18.67 -1.11
N ALA A 277 -5.42 -19.43 -0.96
CA ALA A 277 -4.06 -18.94 -1.19
C ALA A 277 -3.79 -18.59 -2.68
N ILE A 278 -4.34 -19.39 -3.61
CA ILE A 278 -4.26 -19.09 -5.05
C ILE A 278 -4.98 -17.78 -5.38
N GLU A 279 -6.18 -17.56 -4.83
CA GLU A 279 -6.93 -16.32 -5.05
C GLU A 279 -6.23 -15.11 -4.43
N ASP A 280 -5.60 -15.27 -3.27
CA ASP A 280 -4.79 -14.22 -2.65
C ASP A 280 -3.54 -13.90 -3.50
N ALA A 281 -2.88 -14.91 -4.07
CA ALA A 281 -1.76 -14.71 -5.00
C ALA A 281 -2.20 -14.06 -6.34
N LEU A 282 -3.36 -14.47 -6.88
CA LEU A 282 -3.93 -13.86 -8.08
C LEU A 282 -4.29 -12.39 -7.82
N LYS A 283 -4.86 -12.10 -6.66
CA LYS A 283 -5.17 -10.74 -6.22
C LYS A 283 -3.91 -9.89 -6.18
N VAL A 284 -2.85 -10.36 -5.51
CA VAL A 284 -1.54 -9.69 -5.45
C VAL A 284 -1.02 -9.34 -6.83
N LEU A 285 -1.06 -10.27 -7.80
CA LEU A 285 -0.59 -9.99 -9.16
C LEU A 285 -1.48 -8.98 -9.87
N ARG A 286 -2.80 -9.11 -9.79
CA ARG A 286 -3.76 -8.21 -10.45
C ARG A 286 -3.67 -6.77 -9.92
N ASP A 287 -3.55 -6.64 -8.61
CA ASP A 287 -3.54 -5.35 -7.91
C ASP A 287 -2.17 -4.68 -7.96
N TYR A 288 -1.12 -5.43 -8.32
CA TYR A 288 0.21 -4.85 -8.48
C TYR A 288 0.24 -3.79 -9.58
N GLU A 289 0.61 -2.58 -9.17
CA GLU A 289 0.93 -1.44 -10.03
C GLU A 289 2.44 -1.27 -10.04
N ALA A 290 3.05 -1.43 -11.20
CA ALA A 290 4.49 -1.33 -11.33
C ALA A 290 4.94 0.13 -11.29
N ASP A 291 6.00 0.40 -10.54
CA ASP A 291 6.67 1.70 -10.57
C ASP A 291 7.31 1.91 -11.96
N PRO A 292 6.98 2.98 -12.70
CA PRO A 292 7.55 3.24 -14.02
C PRO A 292 9.03 3.64 -13.98
N HIS A 293 9.60 3.93 -12.81
CA HIS A 293 10.92 4.54 -12.71
C HIS A 293 12.00 3.63 -12.15
N ASN A 294 11.63 2.68 -11.29
CA ASN A 294 12.62 1.92 -10.52
C ASN A 294 12.89 0.54 -11.12
N PRO A 295 14.16 0.09 -11.18
CA PRO A 295 14.49 -1.28 -11.51
C PRO A 295 14.12 -2.23 -10.37
N ILE A 296 13.86 -3.50 -10.71
CA ILE A 296 13.58 -4.55 -9.72
C ILE A 296 14.90 -5.21 -9.32
N LEU A 297 15.28 -5.05 -8.05
CA LEU A 297 16.50 -5.63 -7.49
C LEU A 297 16.26 -7.03 -6.89
N LEU A 298 17.35 -7.72 -6.55
CA LEU A 298 17.30 -9.04 -5.91
C LEU A 298 16.62 -8.98 -4.53
N GLU A 299 16.87 -7.91 -3.78
CA GLU A 299 16.31 -7.67 -2.46
C GLU A 299 14.78 -7.50 -2.52
N HIS A 300 14.26 -6.91 -3.60
CA HIS A 300 12.81 -6.80 -3.82
C HIS A 300 12.15 -8.18 -3.99
N GLN A 301 12.91 -9.18 -4.42
CA GLN A 301 12.49 -10.56 -4.59
C GLN A 301 12.73 -11.42 -3.34
N GLY A 302 13.35 -10.85 -2.30
CA GLY A 302 13.69 -11.53 -1.06
C GLY A 302 15.01 -12.31 -1.11
N HIS A 303 15.86 -12.03 -2.10
CA HIS A 303 17.22 -12.54 -2.19
C HIS A 303 18.16 -11.55 -1.51
N TYR A 304 18.79 -11.96 -0.42
CA TYR A 304 19.65 -11.12 0.39
C TYR A 304 21.02 -11.75 0.45
N THR A 305 22.06 -10.96 0.16
CA THR A 305 23.44 -11.42 0.25
C THR A 305 23.98 -11.18 1.66
N PRO A 306 24.60 -12.18 2.30
CA PRO A 306 25.20 -11.99 3.61
C PRO A 306 26.32 -10.96 3.55
N ASN A 307 26.54 -10.24 4.66
CA ASN A 307 27.70 -9.37 4.78
C ASN A 307 28.99 -10.20 4.72
N ALA A 308 30.08 -9.63 4.17
CA ALA A 308 31.36 -10.33 4.00
C ALA A 308 31.97 -10.93 5.31
N ASN A 309 31.47 -10.52 6.48
CA ASN A 309 31.95 -10.95 7.79
C ASN A 309 30.99 -11.91 8.52
N THR A 310 29.78 -12.16 7.98
CA THR A 310 28.75 -12.97 8.65
C THR A 310 28.01 -13.84 7.65
N ASP A 311 28.01 -15.15 7.86
CA ASP A 311 27.29 -16.11 6.98
C ASP A 311 25.75 -16.09 7.14
N THR A 312 25.24 -15.17 7.97
CA THR A 312 23.82 -15.04 8.31
C THR A 312 23.34 -13.61 8.13
N ILE A 313 22.04 -13.45 7.93
CA ILE A 313 21.34 -12.17 7.82
C ILE A 313 20.31 -12.07 8.95
N GLU A 314 20.22 -10.89 9.56
CA GLU A 314 19.34 -10.64 10.68
C GLU A 314 17.95 -10.17 10.26
N LEU A 315 16.91 -10.89 10.71
CA LEU A 315 15.50 -10.53 10.52
C LEU A 315 14.85 -10.19 11.86
N ASP A 316 14.44 -8.93 12.03
CA ASP A 316 13.78 -8.46 13.27
C ASP A 316 12.26 -8.74 13.27
N PHE A 317 11.83 -9.69 14.08
CA PHE A 317 10.42 -10.03 14.33
C PHE A 317 9.88 -9.44 15.64
N THR A 318 10.54 -8.47 16.27
CA THR A 318 10.05 -7.85 17.52
C THR A 318 8.63 -7.28 17.34
N HIS A 319 8.31 -6.76 16.16
CA HIS A 319 6.97 -6.26 15.85
C HIS A 319 5.86 -7.34 15.99
N LEU A 320 6.20 -8.63 15.98
CA LEU A 320 5.27 -9.75 16.18
C LEU A 320 5.07 -10.14 17.64
N ALA A 321 5.86 -9.63 18.59
CA ALA A 321 5.78 -10.00 20.01
C ALA A 321 4.39 -9.73 20.62
N HIS A 322 3.67 -8.73 20.09
CA HIS A 322 2.31 -8.41 20.50
C HIS A 322 1.22 -9.18 19.75
N ASN A 323 1.59 -10.00 18.76
CA ASN A 323 0.65 -10.81 17.96
C ASN A 323 1.02 -12.29 18.07
N GLU A 324 0.55 -12.92 19.14
CA GLU A 324 0.79 -14.34 19.44
C GLU A 324 0.52 -15.25 18.25
N LYS A 325 -0.61 -15.07 17.55
CA LYS A 325 -0.95 -15.90 16.39
C LYS A 325 0.12 -15.81 15.31
N LYS A 326 0.55 -14.60 14.94
CA LYS A 326 1.58 -14.41 13.91
C LYS A 326 2.95 -14.91 14.38
N ALA A 327 3.35 -14.62 15.61
CA ALA A 327 4.62 -15.11 16.15
C ALA A 327 4.67 -16.65 16.18
N LYS A 328 3.60 -17.32 16.61
CA LYS A 328 3.47 -18.79 16.56
C LYS A 328 3.59 -19.32 15.13
N ILE A 329 2.92 -18.68 14.17
CA ILE A 329 3.01 -19.07 12.76
C ILE A 329 4.44 -18.94 12.24
N THR A 330 5.10 -17.80 12.52
CA THR A 330 6.48 -17.55 12.11
C THR A 330 7.45 -18.56 12.70
N LEU A 331 7.39 -18.81 14.01
CA LEU A 331 8.26 -19.80 14.67
C LEU A 331 8.02 -21.21 14.13
N ARG A 332 6.77 -21.63 13.92
CA ARG A 332 6.46 -22.94 13.32
C ARG A 332 6.99 -23.07 11.90
N ALA A 333 6.97 -21.99 11.12
CA ALA A 333 7.54 -21.98 9.78
C ALA A 333 9.07 -22.06 9.82
N ILE A 334 9.74 -21.35 10.74
CA ILE A 334 11.19 -21.48 10.94
C ILE A 334 11.58 -22.92 11.31
N ILE A 335 10.81 -23.58 12.18
CA ILE A 335 11.01 -25.02 12.52
C ILE A 335 10.76 -25.93 11.31
N GLN A 336 9.83 -25.57 10.42
CA GLN A 336 9.62 -26.34 9.20
C GLN A 336 10.79 -26.16 8.21
N ILE A 337 11.35 -24.96 8.12
CA ILE A 337 12.55 -24.66 7.29
C ILE A 337 13.76 -25.44 7.82
N SER A 338 13.85 -25.61 9.14
CA SER A 338 14.88 -26.44 9.78
C SER A 338 14.73 -27.94 9.56
N SER A 339 13.74 -28.37 8.78
CA SER A 339 13.36 -29.77 8.55
C SER A 339 12.84 -30.53 9.77
N ASP A 340 12.63 -29.86 10.91
CA ASP A 340 12.07 -30.44 12.16
C ASP A 340 10.52 -30.37 12.19
N GLY A 341 9.88 -30.07 11.06
CA GLY A 341 8.43 -29.92 10.97
C GLY A 341 7.70 -31.20 10.55
N ILE A 342 6.72 -31.04 9.65
CA ILE A 342 5.94 -32.13 9.06
C ILE A 342 6.86 -32.96 8.16
N GLN A 343 6.95 -34.26 8.42
CA GLN A 343 7.75 -35.21 7.64
C GLN A 343 6.87 -36.34 7.08
N PRO A 344 7.07 -36.74 5.81
CA PRO A 344 6.43 -37.93 5.27
C PRO A 344 7.03 -39.20 5.88
N THR A 345 6.21 -40.20 6.18
CA THR A 345 6.68 -41.51 6.65
C THR A 345 7.10 -42.37 5.46
N THR A 346 8.25 -43.05 5.52
CA THR A 346 8.82 -43.81 4.40
C THR A 346 7.96 -44.96 3.88
N SER A 347 7.08 -45.53 4.71
CA SER A 347 6.33 -46.76 4.39
C SER A 347 4.82 -46.56 4.18
N THR A 348 4.26 -45.39 4.47
CA THR A 348 2.81 -45.13 4.37
C THR A 348 2.55 -43.67 4.00
N ALA A 349 1.42 -43.35 3.34
CA ALA A 349 0.97 -41.98 3.07
C ALA A 349 0.57 -41.20 4.36
N ARG A 350 1.28 -41.43 5.45
CA ARG A 350 1.13 -40.83 6.77
C ARG A 350 2.23 -39.80 6.98
N TYR A 351 1.91 -38.79 7.77
CA TYR A 351 2.85 -37.74 8.13
C TYR A 351 3.10 -37.81 9.62
N THR A 352 4.30 -37.46 10.01
CA THR A 352 4.65 -37.28 11.42
C THR A 352 5.03 -35.83 11.67
N LEU A 353 4.85 -35.40 12.91
CA LEU A 353 5.39 -34.15 13.44
C LEU A 353 6.23 -34.55 14.65
N ASN A 354 7.56 -34.42 14.54
CA ASN A 354 8.53 -34.94 15.51
C ASN A 354 8.34 -36.42 15.84
N GLY A 355 8.11 -37.26 14.81
CA GLY A 355 7.89 -38.69 15.00
C GLY A 355 6.50 -39.07 15.53
N GLN A 356 5.68 -38.11 15.97
CA GLN A 356 4.28 -38.39 16.34
C GLN A 356 3.38 -38.38 15.09
N PRO A 357 2.55 -39.42 14.87
CA PRO A 357 1.73 -39.52 13.67
C PRO A 357 0.62 -38.45 13.66
N LEU A 358 0.52 -37.71 12.57
CA LEU A 358 -0.59 -36.78 12.32
C LEU A 358 -1.80 -37.55 11.79
N LYS A 359 -2.99 -37.17 12.28
CA LYS A 359 -4.24 -37.74 11.81
C LYS A 359 -4.53 -37.24 10.39
N THR A 360 -4.50 -38.15 9.43
CA THR A 360 -4.92 -37.87 8.05
C THR A 360 -6.45 -37.83 7.95
N THR A 361 -7.00 -36.77 7.36
CA THR A 361 -8.46 -36.62 7.19
C THR A 361 -8.83 -36.46 5.72
N HIS A 362 -10.01 -36.97 5.33
CA HIS A 362 -10.52 -36.93 3.94
C HIS A 362 -11.17 -35.60 3.53
N PHE A 363 -11.17 -34.59 4.41
CA PHE A 363 -11.57 -33.20 4.16
C PHE A 363 -12.98 -32.95 3.62
N THR A 364 -13.90 -32.75 4.57
CA THR A 364 -14.78 -31.57 4.57
C THR A 364 -14.33 -30.71 5.76
N LYS A 365 -14.31 -29.36 5.67
CA LYS A 365 -13.89 -28.48 6.79
C LYS A 365 -14.51 -28.88 8.15
N TRP A 366 -15.71 -29.47 8.12
CA TRP A 366 -16.44 -30.09 9.22
C TRP A 366 -15.67 -31.17 10.02
N THR A 367 -14.93 -32.05 9.35
CA THR A 367 -14.23 -33.18 10.02
C THR A 367 -12.92 -32.77 10.69
N THR A 368 -12.34 -31.64 10.31
CA THR A 368 -11.10 -31.11 10.93
C THR A 368 -11.28 -30.61 12.36
N ASN A 369 -12.54 -30.49 12.81
CA ASN A 369 -12.89 -30.03 14.15
C ASN A 369 -13.46 -31.14 15.04
N ALA A 370 -13.47 -32.40 14.61
CA ALA A 370 -14.07 -33.52 15.34
C ALA A 370 -13.04 -34.60 15.71
N LYS A 371 -12.83 -34.88 17.02
CA LYS A 371 -12.63 -36.28 17.42
C LYS A 371 -13.87 -37.03 16.94
N SER A 372 -13.69 -38.21 16.39
CA SER A 372 -14.78 -39.04 15.86
C SER A 372 -15.79 -39.33 16.96
N GLY A 373 -16.88 -38.56 16.99
CA GLY A 373 -17.95 -38.67 17.97
C GLY A 373 -18.79 -37.39 18.05
N PHE A 374 -20.11 -37.55 17.94
CA PHE A 374 -21.11 -36.49 18.13
C PHE A 374 -20.90 -35.71 19.45
N LEU A 375 -20.45 -36.41 20.51
CA LEU A 375 -20.10 -35.85 21.81
C LEU A 375 -18.96 -34.82 21.78
N PHE A 376 -17.97 -34.97 20.89
CA PHE A 376 -16.88 -33.98 20.75
C PHE A 376 -17.36 -32.70 20.08
N ILE A 377 -18.30 -32.83 19.12
CA ILE A 377 -18.94 -31.69 18.47
C ILE A 377 -19.76 -30.91 19.50
N ILE A 378 -20.56 -31.60 20.31
CA ILE A 378 -21.33 -30.97 21.39
C ILE A 378 -20.43 -30.29 22.42
N THR A 379 -19.37 -30.95 22.90
CA THR A 379 -18.45 -30.35 23.89
C THR A 379 -17.69 -29.15 23.32
N ARG A 380 -17.33 -29.16 22.04
CA ARG A 380 -16.70 -28.01 21.39
C ARG A 380 -17.68 -26.89 21.09
N ILE A 381 -18.91 -27.20 20.67
CA ILE A 381 -19.98 -26.20 20.51
C ILE A 381 -20.31 -25.61 21.88
N GLY A 382 -20.42 -26.43 22.92
CA GLY A 382 -20.63 -26.01 24.31
C GLY A 382 -19.51 -25.13 24.82
N ALA A 383 -18.24 -25.55 24.67
CA ALA A 383 -17.09 -24.72 25.01
C ALA A 383 -17.00 -23.45 24.16
N GLY A 384 -17.39 -23.51 22.89
CA GLY A 384 -17.47 -22.36 21.99
C GLY A 384 -18.53 -21.36 22.45
N ILE A 385 -19.74 -21.84 22.77
CA ILE A 385 -20.84 -21.03 23.31
C ILE A 385 -20.46 -20.46 24.68
N ILE A 386 -19.86 -21.26 25.56
CA ILE A 386 -19.40 -20.79 26.88
C ILE A 386 -18.26 -19.78 26.73
N ASN A 387 -17.30 -20.00 25.83
CA ASN A 387 -16.21 -19.04 25.60
C ASN A 387 -16.72 -17.77 24.91
N VAL A 388 -17.71 -17.86 24.02
CA VAL A 388 -18.39 -16.69 23.44
C VAL A 388 -19.19 -15.98 24.52
N ALA A 389 -20.00 -16.67 25.31
CA ALA A 389 -20.78 -16.09 26.40
C ALA A 389 -19.88 -15.46 27.47
N THR A 390 -18.82 -16.15 27.91
CA THR A 390 -17.83 -15.63 28.86
C THR A 390 -17.07 -14.47 28.25
N GLY A 391 -16.61 -14.60 27.00
CA GLY A 391 -15.92 -13.53 26.27
C GLY A 391 -16.82 -12.34 25.92
N THR A 392 -18.13 -12.50 25.90
CA THR A 392 -19.10 -11.42 25.64
C THR A 392 -19.55 -10.80 26.96
N ILE A 393 -19.97 -11.59 27.94
CA ILE A 393 -20.45 -11.12 29.24
C ILE A 393 -19.27 -10.60 30.07
N VAL A 394 -18.25 -11.43 30.34
CA VAL A 394 -17.08 -11.00 31.13
C VAL A 394 -16.22 -10.03 30.32
N GLY A 395 -16.06 -10.32 29.02
CA GLY A 395 -15.32 -9.45 28.11
C GLY A 395 -15.90 -8.05 27.98
N LEU A 396 -17.21 -7.90 27.71
CA LEU A 396 -17.83 -6.58 27.53
C LEU A 396 -18.22 -5.91 28.84
N ALA A 397 -18.66 -6.66 29.87
CA ALA A 397 -19.13 -6.04 31.11
C ALA A 397 -17.99 -5.63 32.06
N PHE A 398 -16.85 -6.34 32.05
CA PHE A 398 -15.76 -6.09 32.99
C PHE A 398 -14.45 -5.74 32.28
N ASP A 399 -13.99 -6.61 31.39
CA ASP A 399 -12.70 -6.46 30.72
C ASP A 399 -12.67 -5.20 29.81
N LEU A 400 -13.78 -4.84 29.16
CA LEU A 400 -13.88 -3.66 28.30
C LEU A 400 -13.86 -2.33 29.09
N PRO A 401 -14.71 -2.10 30.12
CA PRO A 401 -14.64 -0.87 30.91
C PRO A 401 -13.30 -0.71 31.62
N ILE A 402 -12.73 -1.79 32.16
CA ILE A 402 -11.44 -1.76 32.84
C ILE A 402 -10.31 -1.51 31.82
N GLY A 403 -10.32 -2.20 30.69
CA GLY A 403 -9.38 -1.96 29.58
C GLY A 403 -9.46 -0.51 29.09
N PHE A 404 -10.67 0.03 28.96
CA PHE A 404 -10.93 1.42 28.59
C PHE A 404 -10.34 2.39 29.60
N LEU A 405 -10.73 2.29 30.87
CA LEU A 405 -10.27 3.21 31.92
C LEU A 405 -8.74 3.15 32.09
N THR A 406 -8.17 1.95 32.15
CA THR A 406 -6.71 1.78 32.30
C THR A 406 -5.95 2.37 31.12
N SER A 407 -6.42 2.16 29.90
CA SER A 407 -5.79 2.71 28.70
C SER A 407 -6.02 4.20 28.53
N PHE A 408 -7.22 4.70 28.82
CA PHE A 408 -7.55 6.12 28.79
C PHE A 408 -6.69 6.91 29.78
N LEU A 409 -6.62 6.46 31.04
CA LEU A 409 -5.82 7.11 32.08
C LEU A 409 -4.31 6.96 31.85
N SER A 410 -3.87 5.89 31.18
CA SER A 410 -2.45 5.65 30.87
C SER A 410 -2.00 6.10 29.49
N ILE A 411 -2.92 6.63 28.67
CA ILE A 411 -2.71 7.00 27.26
C ILE A 411 -2.14 5.80 26.47
N GLY A 412 -2.83 4.65 26.53
CA GLY A 412 -2.49 3.45 25.76
C GLY A 412 -1.26 2.65 26.22
N ARG A 413 -0.58 3.07 27.30
CA ARG A 413 0.72 2.48 27.68
C ARG A 413 0.63 1.27 28.60
N TYR A 414 -0.44 1.14 29.37
CA TYR A 414 -0.62 0.01 30.29
C TYR A 414 -1.59 -1.00 29.71
N LYS A 415 -1.13 -2.26 29.58
CA LYS A 415 -1.98 -3.38 29.16
C LYS A 415 -2.29 -4.26 30.36
N MET A 416 -3.54 -4.23 30.80
CA MET A 416 -4.02 -5.16 31.81
C MET A 416 -4.23 -6.56 31.19
N PRO A 417 -3.83 -7.65 31.85
CA PRO A 417 -4.15 -9.00 31.40
C PRO A 417 -5.66 -9.26 31.54
N SER A 418 -6.22 -10.11 30.67
CA SER A 418 -7.66 -10.38 30.71
C SER A 418 -8.06 -11.36 31.81
N GLN A 419 -9.16 -11.04 32.49
CA GLN A 419 -9.78 -11.98 33.41
C GLN A 419 -10.62 -13.03 32.67
N ALA A 420 -11.29 -12.66 31.57
CA ALA A 420 -12.06 -13.61 30.76
C ALA A 420 -11.17 -14.73 30.17
N SER A 421 -9.91 -14.42 29.84
CA SER A 421 -8.96 -15.41 29.32
C SER A 421 -8.59 -16.51 30.33
N LYS A 422 -8.65 -16.22 31.63
CA LYS A 422 -8.42 -17.21 32.70
C LYS A 422 -9.59 -18.17 32.87
N ILE A 423 -10.77 -17.78 32.41
CA ILE A 423 -12.03 -18.53 32.53
C ILE A 423 -12.33 -19.29 31.22
N ALA A 424 -11.58 -19.01 30.15
CA ALA A 424 -11.77 -19.67 28.86
C ALA A 424 -11.53 -21.18 28.98
N ILE A 425 -12.52 -21.96 28.53
CA ILE A 425 -12.43 -23.42 28.48
C ILE A 425 -11.59 -23.81 27.27
N HIS A 426 -10.39 -24.32 27.54
CA HIS A 426 -9.55 -24.93 26.52
C HIS A 426 -9.97 -26.39 26.28
N VAL A 427 -10.44 -26.67 25.07
CA VAL A 427 -10.74 -28.04 24.64
C VAL A 427 -9.45 -28.67 24.14
N ASP A 428 -8.99 -29.73 24.82
CA ASP A 428 -7.86 -30.53 24.35
C ASP A 428 -8.18 -31.15 22.99
N THR A 429 -7.44 -30.72 21.96
CA THR A 429 -7.58 -31.19 20.59
C THR A 429 -6.94 -32.56 20.37
N GLY A 430 -6.17 -33.07 21.33
CA GLY A 430 -5.30 -34.24 21.15
C GLY A 430 -4.16 -33.96 20.17
N ALA A 431 -3.79 -32.70 19.98
CA ALA A 431 -2.66 -32.33 19.15
C ALA A 431 -1.34 -32.79 19.80
N PRO A 432 -0.36 -33.22 19.00
CA PRO A 432 0.95 -33.61 19.49
C PRO A 432 1.60 -32.45 20.26
N THR A 433 1.98 -32.67 21.52
CA THR A 433 2.74 -31.70 22.33
C THR A 433 4.17 -31.66 21.82
N GLN A 434 4.44 -30.74 20.89
CA GLN A 434 5.76 -30.59 20.27
C GLN A 434 6.68 -29.84 21.22
N THR A 435 7.66 -30.51 21.82
CA THR A 435 8.55 -29.94 22.85
C THR A 435 9.37 -28.75 22.31
N LYS A 436 9.90 -28.82 21.08
CA LYS A 436 10.71 -27.73 20.50
C LYS A 436 9.90 -26.45 20.23
N ALA A 437 8.75 -26.55 19.55
CA ALA A 437 7.88 -25.40 19.30
C ALA A 437 7.26 -24.89 20.60
N ALA A 438 6.90 -25.77 21.53
CA ALA A 438 6.42 -25.37 22.85
C ALA A 438 7.50 -24.54 23.58
N VAL A 439 8.75 -24.99 23.60
CA VAL A 439 9.89 -24.25 24.18
C VAL A 439 10.10 -22.90 23.50
N LEU A 440 10.08 -22.86 22.16
CA LEU A 440 10.22 -21.60 21.40
C LEU A 440 9.07 -20.62 21.67
N ILE A 441 7.84 -21.12 21.77
CA ILE A 441 6.64 -20.32 22.04
C ILE A 441 6.61 -19.86 23.51
N GLU A 442 7.01 -20.72 24.44
CA GLU A 442 7.07 -20.43 25.87
C GLU A 442 8.08 -19.32 26.17
N LYS A 443 9.21 -19.28 25.44
CA LYS A 443 10.18 -18.18 25.53
C LYS A 443 9.59 -16.80 25.17
N LEU A 444 8.47 -16.72 24.45
CA LEU A 444 7.76 -15.47 24.16
C LEU A 444 6.68 -15.11 25.19
N ALA A 445 6.45 -15.95 26.20
CA ALA A 445 5.47 -15.82 27.30
C ALA A 445 4.33 -14.83 27.00
N PHE A 446 3.42 -15.22 26.11
CA PHE A 446 2.29 -14.36 25.74
C PHE A 446 1.35 -14.18 26.93
N LYS A 447 1.17 -12.93 27.38
CA LYS A 447 0.12 -12.59 28.34
C LYS A 447 -1.23 -12.73 27.60
N PRO A 448 -2.16 -13.59 28.07
CA PRO A 448 -3.44 -13.75 27.39
C PRO A 448 -4.31 -12.50 27.59
N TYR A 449 -4.83 -11.97 26.49
CA TYR A 449 -5.77 -10.86 26.46
C TYR A 449 -7.11 -11.32 25.87
N SER A 450 -8.23 -10.85 26.41
CA SER A 450 -9.54 -11.05 25.82
C SER A 450 -9.80 -9.99 24.79
N ALA A 451 -10.72 -10.30 23.87
CA ALA A 451 -11.28 -9.30 22.97
C ALA A 451 -11.80 -8.09 23.74
N GLY A 452 -12.48 -8.28 24.88
CA GLY A 452 -12.98 -7.20 25.73
C GLY A 452 -11.88 -6.25 26.22
N VAL A 453 -10.78 -6.78 26.77
CA VAL A 453 -9.64 -5.98 27.23
C VAL A 453 -8.97 -5.25 26.08
N LEU A 454 -8.75 -5.94 24.94
CA LEU A 454 -8.11 -5.34 23.77
C LEU A 454 -8.97 -4.23 23.17
N ILE A 455 -10.28 -4.46 23.05
CA ILE A 455 -11.27 -3.48 22.56
C ILE A 455 -11.31 -2.29 23.53
N GLY A 456 -11.47 -2.54 24.83
CA GLY A 456 -11.45 -1.52 25.87
C GLY A 456 -10.17 -0.70 25.82
N GLN A 457 -9.01 -1.36 25.81
CA GLN A 457 -7.72 -0.67 25.75
C GLN A 457 -7.57 0.19 24.50
N LYS A 458 -7.99 -0.32 23.34
CA LYS A 458 -7.89 0.46 22.11
C LYS A 458 -8.93 1.58 22.04
N LEU A 459 -10.11 1.42 22.61
CA LEU A 459 -11.08 2.52 22.80
C LEU A 459 -10.53 3.56 23.77
N GLY A 460 -9.90 3.15 24.86
CA GLY A 460 -9.32 4.06 25.84
C GLY A 460 -8.12 4.81 25.27
N SER A 461 -7.24 4.12 24.53
CA SER A 461 -6.12 4.75 23.83
C SER A 461 -6.63 5.62 22.71
N LEU A 462 -7.67 5.20 21.98
CA LEU A 462 -8.33 6.01 20.97
C LEU A 462 -8.85 7.31 21.55
N VAL A 463 -9.67 7.25 22.60
CA VAL A 463 -10.25 8.46 23.18
C VAL A 463 -9.13 9.34 23.75
N GLY A 464 -8.14 8.75 24.42
CA GLY A 464 -6.98 9.46 24.93
C GLY A 464 -6.13 10.12 23.83
N GLU A 465 -5.77 9.37 22.79
CA GLU A 465 -5.00 9.82 21.63
C GLU A 465 -5.81 10.79 20.77
N THR A 466 -7.12 10.63 20.62
CA THR A 466 -7.98 11.55 19.88
C THR A 466 -8.15 12.86 20.63
N VAL A 467 -8.33 12.83 21.95
CA VAL A 467 -8.36 14.05 22.77
C VAL A 467 -7.00 14.74 22.71
N LEU A 468 -5.89 13.99 22.77
CA LEU A 468 -4.55 14.53 22.58
C LEU A 468 -4.33 15.08 21.18
N ASP A 469 -4.79 14.40 20.13
CA ASP A 469 -4.64 14.82 18.73
C ASP A 469 -5.53 16.02 18.42
N ILE A 470 -6.73 16.09 18.96
CA ILE A 470 -7.61 17.27 18.86
C ILE A 470 -6.95 18.45 19.57
N THR A 471 -6.47 18.27 20.79
CA THR A 471 -5.84 19.35 21.56
C THR A 471 -4.52 19.79 20.94
N LEU A 472 -3.66 18.86 20.52
CA LEU A 472 -2.42 19.14 19.79
C LEU A 472 -2.69 19.72 18.41
N GLY A 473 -3.71 19.24 17.70
CA GLY A 473 -4.13 19.73 16.39
C GLY A 473 -4.66 21.15 16.46
N ILE A 474 -5.53 21.46 17.42
CA ILE A 474 -6.00 22.82 17.71
C ILE A 474 -4.82 23.71 18.12
N TRP A 475 -3.96 23.24 19.01
CA TRP A 475 -2.80 24.01 19.46
C TRP A 475 -1.79 24.26 18.33
N GLN A 476 -1.54 23.26 17.49
CA GLN A 476 -0.64 23.36 16.34
C GLN A 476 -1.25 24.22 15.24
N SER A 477 -2.56 24.13 14.99
CA SER A 477 -3.29 25.03 14.09
C SER A 477 -3.26 26.46 14.60
N ALA A 478 -3.48 26.70 15.89
CA ALA A 478 -3.37 28.03 16.49
C ALA A 478 -1.93 28.59 16.40
N LYS A 479 -0.92 27.74 16.64
CA LYS A 479 0.50 28.10 16.49
C LYS A 479 0.86 28.38 15.03
N ASN A 480 0.41 27.54 14.09
CA ASN A 480 0.64 27.73 12.66
C ASN A 480 -0.07 29.01 12.18
N PHE A 481 -1.29 29.26 12.62
CA PHE A 481 -2.03 30.48 12.31
C PHE A 481 -1.28 31.73 12.77
N ARG A 482 -0.80 31.74 14.03
CA ARG A 482 -0.11 32.89 14.63
C ARG A 482 1.29 33.13 14.06
N PHE A 483 2.07 32.08 13.78
CA PHE A 483 3.46 32.22 13.35
C PHE A 483 3.63 32.14 11.82
N LYS A 484 3.00 31.18 11.15
CA LYS A 484 3.24 30.94 9.72
C LYS A 484 2.58 32.01 8.84
N GLY A 485 1.32 32.37 9.12
CA GLY A 485 0.61 33.39 8.34
C GLY A 485 1.30 34.76 8.40
N PHE A 486 1.78 35.15 9.59
CA PHE A 486 2.45 36.43 9.80
C PHE A 486 3.88 36.47 9.25
N ASP A 487 4.67 35.41 9.46
CA ASP A 487 6.02 35.31 8.91
C ASP A 487 6.00 35.25 7.37
N GLU A 488 5.03 34.53 6.79
CA GLU A 488 4.85 34.47 5.34
C GLU A 488 4.43 35.82 4.77
N PHE A 489 3.53 36.53 5.43
CA PHE A 489 3.14 37.88 5.06
C PHE A 489 4.33 38.87 5.11
N ILE A 490 5.13 38.87 6.19
CA ILE A 490 6.33 39.71 6.30
C ILE A 490 7.33 39.37 5.18
N SER A 491 7.49 38.09 4.87
CA SER A 491 8.36 37.67 3.78
C SER A 491 7.83 38.11 2.43
N ASP A 492 6.52 38.01 2.17
CA ASP A 492 5.89 38.47 0.93
C ASP A 492 6.10 39.97 0.73
N PHE A 493 5.91 40.75 1.80
CA PHE A 493 6.16 42.18 1.84
C PHE A 493 7.63 42.51 1.51
N LYS A 494 8.59 41.76 2.07
CA LYS A 494 10.02 41.94 1.78
C LYS A 494 10.40 41.54 0.36
N THR A 495 9.77 40.50 -0.19
CA THR A 495 10.04 40.05 -1.57
C THR A 495 9.41 40.94 -2.61
N GLY A 496 8.22 41.51 -2.36
CA GLY A 496 7.55 42.42 -3.30
C GLY A 496 8.21 43.79 -3.39
N ALA A 497 8.96 44.20 -2.37
CA ALA A 497 9.53 45.54 -2.31
C ALA A 497 11.01 45.62 -2.76
N TRP A 498 11.79 44.53 -2.70
CA TRP A 498 13.26 44.59 -2.83
C TRP A 498 13.81 43.44 -3.69
N GLU A 499 13.79 43.61 -5.02
CA GLU A 499 14.33 42.65 -6.00
C GLU A 499 15.70 43.14 -6.52
N ASN A 500 16.74 43.07 -5.65
CA ASN A 500 18.13 43.26 -6.09
C ASN A 500 18.90 41.92 -6.04
N GLY A 501 19.49 41.54 -7.17
CA GLY A 501 20.10 40.22 -7.43
C GLY A 501 21.27 39.82 -6.51
N ASP A 502 21.95 40.78 -5.88
CA ASP A 502 23.11 40.51 -5.00
C ASP A 502 22.75 39.83 -3.67
N SER A 503 21.46 39.68 -3.32
CA SER A 503 21.07 39.14 -2.01
C SER A 503 21.09 37.61 -1.88
N GLN A 504 21.12 36.84 -2.98
CA GLN A 504 20.94 35.39 -2.91
C GLN A 504 22.15 34.63 -2.34
N ASP A 505 23.38 34.98 -2.75
CA ASP A 505 24.59 34.34 -2.22
C ASP A 505 24.85 34.71 -0.77
N TYR A 506 24.40 35.90 -0.35
CA TYR A 506 24.36 36.28 1.06
C TYR A 506 23.37 35.40 1.84
N LYS A 507 22.13 35.23 1.35
CA LYS A 507 21.13 34.35 1.98
C LYS A 507 21.61 32.91 2.08
N LEU A 508 22.27 32.38 1.05
CA LEU A 508 22.86 31.04 1.10
C LEU A 508 23.95 30.95 2.18
N ARG A 509 24.85 31.93 2.27
CA ARG A 509 25.88 31.99 3.31
C ARG A 509 25.28 32.03 4.71
N VAL A 510 24.23 32.84 4.92
CA VAL A 510 23.49 32.90 6.19
C VAL A 510 22.87 31.53 6.49
N ALA A 511 22.15 30.92 5.54
CA ALA A 511 21.55 29.60 5.73
C ALA A 511 22.59 28.52 6.06
N THR A 512 23.74 28.51 5.36
CA THR A 512 24.86 27.59 5.65
C THR A 512 25.42 27.81 7.05
N SER A 513 25.58 29.07 7.50
CA SER A 513 26.05 29.38 8.86
C SER A 513 25.05 28.90 9.94
N THR A 514 23.75 29.06 9.70
CA THR A 514 22.68 28.56 10.57
C THR A 514 22.69 27.04 10.63
N LEU A 515 22.86 26.37 9.49
CA LEU A 515 22.95 24.90 9.41
C LEU A 515 24.15 24.35 10.18
N LYS A 516 25.33 24.97 10.01
CA LYS A 516 26.53 24.61 10.79
C LYS A 516 26.27 24.78 12.29
N THR A 517 25.71 25.91 12.69
CA THR A 517 25.37 26.19 14.10
C THR A 517 24.39 25.17 14.67
N LEU A 518 23.35 24.79 13.91
CA LEU A 518 22.40 23.75 14.31
C LEU A 518 23.04 22.37 14.41
N ARG A 519 24.00 22.03 13.54
CA ARG A 519 24.76 20.77 13.64
C ARG A 519 25.64 20.73 14.88
N TYR A 520 26.39 21.79 15.16
CA TYR A 520 27.17 21.89 16.39
C TYR A 520 26.28 21.82 17.63
N THR A 521 25.14 22.50 17.61
CA THR A 521 24.15 22.47 18.69
C THR A 521 23.56 21.08 18.88
N LYS A 522 23.19 20.38 17.79
CA LYS A 522 22.69 19.00 17.83
C LYS A 522 23.74 18.06 18.41
N ALA A 523 24.98 18.12 17.92
CA ALA A 523 26.08 17.31 18.41
C ALA A 523 26.37 17.58 19.90
N ALA A 524 26.33 18.84 20.33
CA ALA A 524 26.47 19.20 21.74
C ALA A 524 25.33 18.63 22.61
N PHE A 525 24.07 18.68 22.13
CA PHE A 525 22.96 18.02 22.81
C PHE A 525 23.11 16.51 22.85
N GLU A 526 23.52 15.87 21.75
CA GLU A 526 23.74 14.42 21.71
C GLU A 526 24.86 13.97 22.67
N ARG A 527 25.94 14.75 22.80
CA ARG A 527 26.99 14.51 23.80
C ARG A 527 26.44 14.65 25.22
N ARG A 528 25.71 15.74 25.52
CA ARG A 528 25.10 15.94 26.84
C ARG A 528 24.08 14.86 27.19
N ILE A 529 23.28 14.42 26.20
CA ILE A 529 22.34 13.30 26.34
C ILE A 529 23.13 12.02 26.67
N ALA A 530 24.20 11.72 25.93
CA ALA A 530 25.04 10.55 26.18
C ALA A 530 25.71 10.58 27.56
N GLU A 531 26.27 11.72 27.96
CA GLU A 531 26.84 11.92 29.30
C GLU A 531 25.79 11.70 30.38
N THR A 532 24.60 12.31 30.24
CA THR A 532 23.51 12.14 31.21
C THR A 532 23.03 10.69 31.25
N GLU A 533 22.93 10.02 30.10
CA GLU A 533 22.55 8.61 30.00
C GLU A 533 23.56 7.72 30.74
N ASN A 534 24.87 7.93 30.53
CA ASN A 534 25.93 7.16 31.19
C ASN A 534 26.02 7.40 32.71
N THR A 535 25.54 8.55 33.20
CA THR A 535 25.47 8.81 34.66
C THR A 535 24.37 8.05 35.39
N VAL A 536 23.37 7.49 34.68
CA VAL A 536 22.28 6.74 35.31
C VAL A 536 22.70 5.31 35.69
N PRO A 537 23.31 4.49 34.80
CA PRO A 537 23.82 3.16 35.16
C PRO A 537 24.93 3.18 36.22
N SER A 538 25.81 4.19 36.20
CA SER A 538 26.92 4.29 37.17
C SER A 538 26.48 4.52 38.61
N LYS A 539 25.23 4.94 38.85
CA LYS A 539 24.63 5.02 40.19
C LYS A 539 24.17 3.65 40.73
N HIS A 540 24.21 2.60 39.91
CA HIS A 540 23.86 1.23 40.28
C HIS A 540 25.07 0.29 40.06
N PRO A 541 26.05 0.28 40.98
CA PRO A 541 27.36 -0.38 40.80
C PRO A 541 27.31 -1.91 40.65
N GLN A 542 26.20 -2.58 40.96
CA GLN A 542 26.06 -4.03 40.76
C GLN A 542 25.90 -4.44 39.28
N ALA A 543 25.77 -3.50 38.35
CA ALA A 543 25.37 -3.77 36.97
C ALA A 543 26.48 -3.55 35.91
N GLN A 544 27.71 -3.18 36.31
CA GLN A 544 28.75 -2.66 35.41
C GLN A 544 29.80 -3.68 34.89
N GLN A 545 29.67 -4.99 35.17
CA GLN A 545 30.73 -5.94 34.79
C GLN A 545 30.75 -6.37 33.30
N HIS A 546 29.83 -5.94 32.44
CA HIS A 546 29.75 -6.44 31.05
C HIS A 546 29.42 -5.42 29.95
N THR A 547 29.62 -4.11 30.16
CA THR A 547 29.28 -3.09 29.15
C THR A 547 30.53 -2.43 28.56
N GLU A 548 31.26 -3.13 27.69
CA GLU A 548 32.21 -2.47 26.78
C GLU A 548 31.46 -1.62 25.74
N SER A 549 32.03 -0.48 25.38
CA SER A 549 31.31 0.56 24.64
C SER A 549 30.97 0.12 23.21
N VAL A 550 29.68 -0.08 22.96
CA VAL A 550 29.10 -0.38 21.64
C VAL A 550 29.24 0.85 20.73
N LEU A 551 30.36 0.96 20.02
CA LEU A 551 30.61 1.92 18.95
C LEU A 551 31.15 1.21 17.70
N HIS A 552 30.48 0.16 17.25
CA HIS A 552 30.61 -0.31 15.87
C HIS A 552 29.30 -0.09 15.12
N PHE A 553 29.31 0.91 14.25
CA PHE A 553 28.23 1.19 13.31
C PHE A 553 28.42 0.33 12.06
N SER A 554 27.59 -0.69 11.86
CA SER A 554 27.32 -1.23 10.53
C SER A 554 25.94 -0.75 10.09
N THR A 555 25.92 0.30 9.27
CA THR A 555 24.69 0.92 8.71
C THR A 555 24.14 0.19 7.49
N LYS A 556 24.59 -1.04 7.20
CA LYS A 556 24.21 -1.76 5.98
C LYS A 556 23.16 -2.83 6.28
N ILE A 557 21.99 -2.39 6.72
CA ILE A 557 20.79 -3.09 6.30
C ILE A 557 20.48 -2.51 4.92
N ALA A 558 20.41 -3.36 3.90
CA ALA A 558 19.76 -3.02 2.65
C ALA A 558 18.28 -2.78 2.96
N LEU A 559 17.94 -1.57 3.42
CA LEU A 559 16.57 -1.10 3.32
C LEU A 559 16.26 -1.12 1.83
N PRO A 560 15.16 -1.76 1.39
CA PRO A 560 14.76 -1.66 -0.01
C PRO A 560 14.81 -0.18 -0.40
N PRO A 561 15.42 0.18 -1.54
CA PRO A 561 15.52 1.57 -1.97
C PRO A 561 14.15 2.20 -1.79
N TYR A 562 14.11 3.35 -1.13
CA TYR A 562 12.88 4.05 -0.82
C TYR A 562 12.07 4.18 -2.11
N HIS A 563 11.09 3.29 -2.32
CA HIS A 563 10.07 3.54 -3.29
C HIS A 563 9.50 4.90 -2.88
N LEU A 564 9.36 5.80 -3.84
CA LEU A 564 8.38 6.87 -3.72
C LEU A 564 7.03 6.14 -3.66
N ASN A 565 6.76 5.51 -2.52
CA ASN A 565 5.46 4.99 -2.20
C ASN A 565 4.53 6.17 -2.48
N SER A 566 3.40 5.82 -3.06
CA SER A 566 2.20 6.62 -3.17
C SER A 566 1.73 7.23 -1.83
N GLY A 567 2.56 7.36 -0.79
CA GLY A 567 2.30 8.12 0.44
C GLY A 567 2.03 9.60 0.21
N GLU A 568 2.10 10.11 -1.03
CA GLU A 568 1.45 11.36 -1.41
C GLU A 568 -0.09 11.29 -1.51
N TYR A 569 -0.64 10.07 -1.47
CA TYR A 569 -2.05 9.76 -1.70
C TYR A 569 -2.79 9.26 -0.46
N ASP A 570 -2.21 9.23 0.75
CA ASP A 570 -2.98 8.94 2.00
C ASP A 570 -3.88 10.14 2.43
N ASP A 571 -4.56 10.80 1.49
CA ASP A 571 -5.52 11.86 1.80
C ASP A 571 -6.88 11.26 2.23
N ILE A 572 -7.75 12.05 2.86
CA ILE A 572 -9.06 11.61 3.38
C ILE A 572 -9.90 10.97 2.28
N SER A 573 -9.88 11.51 1.05
CA SER A 573 -10.59 10.94 -0.09
C SER A 573 -10.07 9.55 -0.42
N ASN A 574 -8.77 9.40 -0.60
CA ASN A 574 -8.14 8.12 -0.91
C ASN A 574 -8.17 7.13 0.26
N ALA A 575 -8.08 7.59 1.51
CA ALA A 575 -8.25 6.75 2.69
C ALA A 575 -9.71 6.30 2.83
N GLY A 576 -10.68 7.16 2.48
CA GLY A 576 -12.09 6.83 2.38
C GLY A 576 -12.35 5.83 1.25
N ILE A 577 -11.77 6.06 0.07
CA ILE A 577 -11.83 5.17 -1.09
C ILE A 577 -11.13 3.84 -0.81
N ASP A 578 -9.95 3.83 -0.19
CA ASP A 578 -9.23 2.63 0.21
C ASP A 578 -9.99 1.89 1.33
N GLY A 579 -10.67 2.62 2.23
CA GLY A 579 -11.61 2.06 3.20
C GLY A 579 -12.81 1.41 2.52
N LEU A 580 -13.41 2.06 1.52
CA LEU A 580 -14.51 1.51 0.72
C LEU A 580 -14.06 0.30 -0.08
N ILE A 581 -12.91 0.40 -0.76
CA ILE A 581 -12.25 -0.70 -1.46
C ILE A 581 -12.04 -1.85 -0.48
N ALA A 582 -11.48 -1.62 0.71
CA ALA A 582 -11.28 -2.66 1.72
C ALA A 582 -12.60 -3.31 2.17
N VAL A 583 -13.67 -2.51 2.34
CA VAL A 583 -15.01 -3.00 2.68
C VAL A 583 -15.59 -3.84 1.54
N PHE A 584 -15.58 -3.33 0.31
CA PHE A 584 -16.01 -4.06 -0.88
C PHE A 584 -15.18 -5.32 -1.12
N GLU A 585 -13.86 -5.26 -0.97
CA GLU A 585 -12.95 -6.40 -1.09
C GLU A 585 -13.27 -7.45 -0.04
N THR A 586 -13.61 -7.02 1.18
CA THR A 586 -14.05 -7.94 2.24
C THR A 586 -15.32 -8.68 1.79
N PHE A 587 -16.27 -8.00 1.14
CA PHE A 587 -17.48 -8.66 0.62
C PHE A 587 -17.19 -9.55 -0.60
N ILE A 588 -16.54 -9.02 -1.64
CA ILE A 588 -16.33 -9.73 -2.90
C ILE A 588 -15.33 -10.86 -2.72
N HIS A 589 -14.16 -10.56 -2.17
CA HIS A 589 -13.06 -11.50 -2.11
C HIS A 589 -13.27 -12.54 -1.02
N ASN A 590 -13.67 -12.13 0.19
CA ASN A 590 -13.85 -13.09 1.28
C ASN A 590 -15.18 -13.84 1.21
N ILE A 591 -16.29 -13.19 0.81
CA ILE A 591 -17.58 -13.87 0.75
C ILE A 591 -17.76 -14.60 -0.58
N HIS A 592 -17.72 -13.91 -1.72
CA HIS A 592 -18.07 -14.55 -3.00
C HIS A 592 -16.94 -15.38 -3.63
N VAL A 593 -15.69 -14.89 -3.62
CA VAL A 593 -14.57 -15.58 -4.28
C VAL A 593 -14.04 -16.74 -3.45
N LYS A 594 -13.76 -16.51 -2.15
CA LYS A 594 -13.26 -17.57 -1.25
C LYS A 594 -14.34 -18.58 -0.87
N HIS A 595 -15.58 -18.13 -0.68
CA HIS A 595 -16.68 -18.95 -0.15
C HIS A 595 -17.96 -18.79 -0.99
N PRO A 596 -17.98 -19.25 -2.27
CA PRO A 596 -19.10 -19.03 -3.18
C PRO A 596 -20.46 -19.48 -2.61
N PHE A 597 -20.48 -20.52 -1.77
CA PHE A 597 -21.69 -20.94 -1.07
C PHE A 597 -22.17 -19.93 -0.01
N THR A 598 -21.27 -19.34 0.78
CA THR A 598 -21.60 -18.22 1.67
C THR A 598 -22.06 -17.01 0.85
N GLY A 599 -21.45 -16.76 -0.32
CA GLY A 599 -21.92 -15.77 -1.28
C GLY A 599 -23.33 -16.04 -1.80
N LEU A 600 -23.66 -17.30 -2.08
CA LEU A 600 -25.01 -17.71 -2.48
C LEU A 600 -26.01 -17.52 -1.34
N ILE A 601 -25.65 -17.90 -0.10
CA ILE A 601 -26.49 -17.63 1.08
C ILE A 601 -26.71 -16.12 1.21
N PHE A 602 -25.66 -15.31 1.08
CA PHE A 602 -25.77 -13.86 1.13
C PHE A 602 -26.74 -13.33 0.07
N SER A 603 -26.53 -13.68 -1.21
CA SER A 603 -27.39 -13.23 -2.32
C SER A 603 -28.82 -13.77 -2.20
N GLY A 604 -28.99 -15.01 -1.78
CA GLY A 604 -30.30 -15.64 -1.59
C GLY A 604 -31.06 -15.00 -0.45
N THR A 605 -30.43 -14.80 0.71
CA THR A 605 -31.03 -14.08 1.84
C THR A 605 -31.30 -12.61 1.50
N TYR A 606 -30.43 -11.95 0.73
CA TYR A 606 -30.68 -10.60 0.25
C TYR A 606 -31.96 -10.53 -0.59
N ALA A 607 -32.08 -11.43 -1.58
CA ALA A 607 -33.26 -11.51 -2.43
C ALA A 607 -34.51 -11.88 -1.62
N LEU A 608 -34.42 -12.83 -0.70
CA LEU A 608 -35.53 -13.24 0.17
C LEU A 608 -36.00 -12.09 1.07
N GLY A 609 -35.08 -11.40 1.76
CA GLY A 609 -35.41 -10.25 2.61
C GLY A 609 -36.05 -9.11 1.80
N ALA A 610 -35.52 -8.82 0.61
CA ALA A 610 -36.12 -7.83 -0.29
C ALA A 610 -37.52 -8.25 -0.79
N LEU A 611 -37.69 -9.50 -1.24
CA LEU A 611 -38.97 -10.04 -1.71
C LEU A 611 -40.03 -10.10 -0.62
N THR A 612 -39.66 -10.34 0.64
CA THR A 612 -40.62 -10.32 1.76
C THR A 612 -41.21 -8.95 2.04
N ILE A 613 -40.56 -7.88 1.59
CA ILE A 613 -41.07 -6.51 1.68
C ILE A 613 -41.78 -6.10 0.39
N LEU A 614 -41.20 -6.38 -0.77
CA LEU A 614 -41.78 -5.99 -2.06
C LEU A 614 -43.01 -6.82 -2.46
N ALA A 615 -43.04 -8.10 -2.08
CA ALA A 615 -44.08 -9.05 -2.46
C ALA A 615 -44.40 -10.05 -1.32
N PRO A 616 -44.86 -9.58 -0.14
CA PRO A 616 -45.15 -10.44 1.01
C PRO A 616 -46.15 -11.56 0.70
N GLY A 617 -47.09 -11.33 -0.23
CA GLY A 617 -48.06 -12.35 -0.67
C GLY A 617 -47.42 -13.58 -1.32
N ILE A 618 -46.35 -13.40 -2.10
CA ILE A 618 -45.59 -14.52 -2.69
C ILE A 618 -44.87 -15.31 -1.58
N MET A 619 -44.47 -14.63 -0.51
CA MET A 619 -43.71 -15.19 0.60
C MET A 619 -44.60 -15.61 1.79
N GLY A 620 -45.93 -15.63 1.64
CA GLY A 620 -46.90 -15.84 2.73
C GLY A 620 -46.77 -17.17 3.49
N PHE A 621 -45.98 -18.11 2.98
CA PHE A 621 -45.59 -19.33 3.71
C PHE A 621 -44.55 -19.06 4.83
N LEU A 622 -43.94 -17.86 4.87
CA LEU A 622 -42.92 -17.44 5.84
C LEU A 622 -43.40 -16.28 6.74
N ASN A 623 -44.64 -16.30 7.25
CA ASN A 623 -45.25 -15.17 7.97
C ASN A 623 -44.38 -14.55 9.10
N LYS A 624 -43.76 -15.38 9.95
CA LYS A 624 -42.85 -14.88 11.02
C LYS A 624 -41.59 -14.21 10.48
N TYR A 625 -41.08 -14.68 9.33
CA TYR A 625 -39.94 -14.08 8.68
C TYR A 625 -40.32 -12.79 7.96
N ILE A 626 -41.53 -12.71 7.37
CA ILE A 626 -42.08 -11.47 6.81
C ILE A 626 -42.16 -10.39 7.91
N GLU A 627 -42.72 -10.72 9.07
CA GLU A 627 -42.81 -9.79 10.21
C GLU A 627 -41.43 -9.28 10.65
N PHE A 628 -40.46 -10.18 10.78
CA PHE A 628 -39.07 -9.83 11.10
C PHE A 628 -38.43 -8.96 10.01
N SER A 629 -38.62 -9.29 8.73
CA SER A 629 -38.11 -8.51 7.61
C SER A 629 -38.71 -7.13 7.56
N GLN A 630 -40.01 -7.02 7.75
CA GLN A 630 -40.72 -5.74 7.77
C GLN A 630 -40.30 -4.91 8.98
N LEU A 631 -40.08 -5.51 10.15
CA LEU A 631 -39.54 -4.82 11.31
C LEU A 631 -38.16 -4.22 11.02
N ILE A 632 -37.21 -5.02 10.53
CA ILE A 632 -35.87 -4.52 10.17
C ILE A 632 -35.95 -3.46 9.07
N GLY A 633 -36.81 -3.67 8.07
CA GLY A 633 -37.02 -2.73 6.99
C GLY A 633 -37.50 -1.37 7.51
N LYS A 634 -38.58 -1.36 8.30
CA LYS A 634 -39.19 -0.16 8.90
C LYS A 634 -38.27 0.56 9.89
N LEU A 635 -37.48 -0.18 10.66
CA LEU A 635 -36.46 0.40 11.54
C LEU A 635 -35.40 1.20 10.77
N MET A 636 -35.11 0.83 9.52
CA MET A 636 -34.03 1.43 8.73
C MET A 636 -34.53 2.41 7.66
N ALA A 637 -35.70 2.18 7.08
CA ALA A 637 -36.27 3.03 6.05
C ALA A 637 -37.81 2.98 6.01
N GLN A 638 -38.46 4.10 5.72
CA GLN A 638 -39.93 4.15 5.57
C GLN A 638 -40.39 3.74 4.15
N GLY A 639 -39.61 4.03 3.11
CA GLY A 639 -39.98 3.69 1.74
C GLY A 639 -39.89 2.19 1.47
N THR A 640 -40.90 1.60 0.81
CA THR A 640 -40.97 0.14 0.56
C THR A 640 -39.73 -0.41 -0.16
N ASN A 641 -39.18 0.32 -1.13
CA ASN A 641 -37.97 -0.08 -1.86
C ASN A 641 -36.71 0.05 -1.00
N SER A 642 -36.56 1.15 -0.26
CA SER A 642 -35.44 1.37 0.67
C SER A 642 -35.45 0.36 1.82
N ALA A 643 -36.64 0.08 2.38
CA ALA A 643 -36.87 -0.93 3.39
C ALA A 643 -36.53 -2.33 2.88
N ALA A 644 -36.91 -2.66 1.63
CA ALA A 644 -36.55 -3.91 0.98
C ALA A 644 -35.03 -4.10 0.86
N ILE A 645 -34.31 -3.07 0.42
CA ILE A 645 -32.85 -3.08 0.30
C ILE A 645 -32.21 -3.20 1.68
N ALA A 646 -32.63 -2.38 2.65
CA ALA A 646 -32.05 -2.34 4.00
C ALA A 646 -32.26 -3.66 4.75
N SER A 647 -33.46 -4.22 4.66
CA SER A 647 -33.81 -5.49 5.27
C SER A 647 -33.08 -6.66 4.61
N GLY A 648 -33.12 -6.76 3.27
CA GLY A 648 -32.38 -7.78 2.52
C GLY A 648 -30.89 -7.76 2.84
N PHE A 649 -30.27 -6.59 2.87
CA PHE A 649 -28.84 -6.44 3.17
C PHE A 649 -28.47 -6.82 4.60
N THR A 650 -29.26 -6.37 5.58
CA THR A 650 -29.00 -6.65 7.00
C THR A 650 -29.12 -8.15 7.29
N GLN A 651 -30.15 -8.79 6.76
CA GLN A 651 -30.36 -10.24 6.92
C GLN A 651 -29.28 -11.05 6.22
N ALA A 652 -28.94 -10.68 4.99
CA ALA A 652 -27.87 -11.32 4.22
C ALA A 652 -26.55 -11.28 4.99
N LYS A 653 -26.24 -10.13 5.61
CA LYS A 653 -25.08 -9.98 6.49
C LYS A 653 -25.17 -10.94 7.67
N VAL A 654 -26.22 -10.87 8.50
CA VAL A 654 -26.33 -11.68 9.72
C VAL A 654 -26.25 -13.18 9.43
N LEU A 655 -26.91 -13.65 8.36
CA LEU A 655 -26.90 -15.07 8.01
C LEU A 655 -25.57 -15.52 7.39
N ALA A 656 -25.00 -14.76 6.45
CA ALA A 656 -23.68 -15.07 5.89
C ALA A 656 -22.59 -15.03 6.97
N ALA A 657 -22.66 -14.03 7.86
CA ALA A 657 -21.85 -13.86 9.05
C ALA A 657 -21.95 -15.10 9.96
N THR A 658 -23.15 -15.46 10.40
CA THR A 658 -23.36 -16.60 11.31
C THR A 658 -22.87 -17.90 10.69
N PHE A 659 -23.22 -18.15 9.43
CA PHE A 659 -22.81 -19.34 8.71
C PHE A 659 -21.29 -19.41 8.54
N GLU A 660 -20.66 -18.29 8.21
CA GLU A 660 -19.22 -18.22 8.09
C GLU A 660 -18.51 -18.36 9.46
N GLY A 661 -19.05 -17.77 10.52
CA GLY A 661 -18.59 -17.96 11.90
C GLY A 661 -18.63 -19.43 12.33
N ILE A 662 -19.68 -20.17 11.94
CA ILE A 662 -19.78 -21.62 12.17
C ILE A 662 -18.70 -22.38 11.40
N ILE A 663 -18.43 -22.02 10.14
CA ILE A 663 -17.46 -22.73 9.29
C ILE A 663 -16.01 -22.42 9.67
N HIS A 664 -15.72 -21.15 9.92
CA HIS A 664 -14.36 -20.62 10.03
C HIS A 664 -13.96 -20.28 11.46
N GLY A 665 -14.89 -20.30 12.41
CA GLY A 665 -14.62 -19.95 13.81
C GLY A 665 -14.03 -18.55 13.93
N GLY A 666 -12.89 -18.45 14.63
CA GLY A 666 -12.17 -17.19 14.82
C GLY A 666 -11.50 -16.61 13.57
N ASP A 667 -11.57 -17.27 12.42
CA ASP A 667 -11.00 -16.77 11.15
C ASP A 667 -12.08 -16.29 10.16
N SER A 668 -13.32 -16.15 10.61
CA SER A 668 -14.44 -15.58 9.84
C SER A 668 -14.23 -14.08 9.53
N TRP A 669 -14.79 -13.54 8.44
CA TRP A 669 -14.81 -12.12 8.11
C TRP A 669 -15.53 -11.30 9.16
N ILE A 670 -16.52 -11.85 9.90
CA ILE A 670 -17.01 -11.16 11.11
C ILE A 670 -15.89 -11.08 12.13
N SER A 671 -15.17 -12.16 12.39
CA SER A 671 -14.08 -12.13 13.35
C SER A 671 -12.96 -11.21 12.84
N ILE A 672 -12.70 -11.15 11.54
CA ILE A 672 -11.75 -10.23 10.92
C ILE A 672 -12.27 -8.80 10.99
N GLY A 673 -13.54 -8.54 10.75
CA GLY A 673 -14.18 -7.22 10.81
C GLY A 673 -14.31 -6.73 12.25
N ALA A 674 -14.60 -7.62 13.19
CA ALA A 674 -14.50 -7.39 14.63
C ALA A 674 -13.05 -7.18 15.04
N LYS A 675 -12.08 -7.91 14.45
CA LYS A 675 -10.64 -7.68 14.63
C LYS A 675 -10.16 -6.41 13.93
N GLU A 676 -10.83 -5.94 12.88
CA GLU A 676 -10.45 -4.73 12.14
C GLU A 676 -11.03 -3.50 12.84
N PHE A 677 -12.27 -3.59 13.29
CA PHE A 677 -12.85 -2.72 14.30
C PHE A 677 -12.01 -2.75 15.58
N GLU A 678 -11.51 -3.91 16.00
CA GLU A 678 -10.56 -4.01 17.11
C GLU A 678 -9.24 -3.37 16.74
N LYS A 679 -8.71 -3.48 15.52
CA LYS A 679 -7.42 -2.88 15.12
C LYS A 679 -7.50 -1.36 15.03
N ASN A 680 -8.62 -0.82 14.53
CA ASN A 680 -8.78 0.59 14.24
C ASN A 680 -10.21 1.10 14.54
N PRO A 681 -10.65 1.02 15.82
CA PRO A 681 -12.00 1.45 16.20
C PRO A 681 -12.20 2.96 15.94
N ALA A 682 -11.09 3.71 15.93
CA ALA A 682 -10.99 5.13 15.63
C ALA A 682 -11.66 5.49 14.32
N ASN A 683 -11.14 4.88 13.25
CA ASN A 683 -11.52 5.22 11.91
C ASN A 683 -12.95 4.75 11.67
N THR A 684 -13.33 3.57 12.18
CA THR A 684 -14.70 3.09 12.04
C THR A 684 -15.69 4.02 12.73
N LEU A 685 -15.45 4.42 13.99
CA LEU A 685 -16.34 5.33 14.71
C LEU A 685 -16.38 6.73 14.09
N VAL A 686 -15.24 7.25 13.62
CA VAL A 686 -15.17 8.54 12.93
C VAL A 686 -15.91 8.49 11.59
N TYR A 687 -15.75 7.43 10.79
CA TYR A 687 -16.50 7.27 9.55
C TYR A 687 -17.99 7.12 9.80
N SER A 688 -18.39 6.38 10.84
CA SER A 688 -19.80 6.28 11.24
C SER A 688 -20.36 7.63 11.70
N ALA A 689 -19.63 8.38 12.51
CA ALA A 689 -20.06 9.70 12.97
C ALA A 689 -20.11 10.73 11.84
N ILE A 690 -19.16 10.70 10.90
CA ILE A 690 -19.16 11.53 9.69
C ILE A 690 -20.36 11.17 8.81
N ALA A 691 -20.63 9.88 8.61
CA ALA A 691 -21.77 9.44 7.81
C ALA A 691 -23.10 9.89 8.43
N VAL A 692 -23.26 9.74 9.76
CA VAL A 692 -24.43 10.28 10.49
C VAL A 692 -24.50 11.80 10.36
N GLY A 693 -23.39 12.51 10.57
CA GLY A 693 -23.34 13.97 10.52
C GLY A 693 -23.67 14.54 9.14
N ILE A 694 -23.13 13.93 8.07
CA ILE A 694 -23.46 14.29 6.68
C ILE A 694 -24.96 14.04 6.43
N GLY A 695 -25.48 12.88 6.82
CA GLY A 695 -26.89 12.55 6.59
C GLY A 695 -27.83 13.44 7.37
N TYR A 696 -27.51 13.73 8.63
CA TYR A 696 -28.27 14.65 9.48
C TYR A 696 -28.22 16.09 8.94
N GLY A 697 -27.07 16.55 8.48
CA GLY A 697 -26.90 17.86 7.86
C GLY A 697 -27.70 17.98 6.55
N LEU A 698 -27.65 16.95 5.71
CA LEU A 698 -28.42 16.90 4.46
C LEU A 698 -29.92 16.84 4.72
N ALA A 699 -30.36 16.06 5.71
CA ALA A 699 -31.76 15.95 6.08
C ALA A 699 -32.31 17.28 6.61
N ASN A 700 -31.61 17.94 7.53
CA ASN A 700 -32.20 19.01 8.34
C ASN A 700 -31.71 20.44 8.04
N TYR A 701 -30.56 20.60 7.38
CA TYR A 701 -29.92 21.93 7.23
C TYR A 701 -29.58 22.31 5.79
N ALA A 702 -29.43 21.36 4.88
CA ALA A 702 -29.05 21.66 3.51
C ALA A 702 -30.21 22.26 2.67
N GLU A 703 -31.46 22.07 3.12
CA GLU A 703 -32.70 22.52 2.46
C GLU A 703 -32.70 22.27 0.94
N ILE A 704 -32.16 21.13 0.50
CA ILE A 704 -32.10 20.79 -0.93
C ILE A 704 -33.49 20.26 -1.31
N PRO A 705 -34.27 20.99 -2.14
CA PRO A 705 -35.64 20.60 -2.46
C PRO A 705 -35.68 19.18 -3.04
N GLY A 706 -36.57 18.34 -2.52
CA GLY A 706 -36.69 16.93 -2.87
C GLY A 706 -35.68 16.00 -2.20
N LEU A 707 -34.39 16.37 -2.03
CA LEU A 707 -33.40 15.47 -1.43
C LEU A 707 -33.45 15.49 0.11
N SER A 708 -33.51 16.67 0.73
CA SER A 708 -33.58 16.81 2.18
C SER A 708 -34.88 16.20 2.72
N GLU A 709 -36.01 16.51 2.06
CA GLU A 709 -37.32 15.92 2.32
C GLU A 709 -37.30 14.40 2.13
N TYR A 710 -36.73 13.88 1.03
CA TYR A 710 -36.63 12.44 0.82
C TYR A 710 -35.80 11.72 1.87
N ILE A 711 -34.72 12.32 2.39
CA ILE A 711 -33.92 11.71 3.47
C ILE A 711 -34.68 11.74 4.79
N GLN A 712 -35.38 12.84 5.09
CA GLN A 712 -36.21 12.95 6.30
C GLN A 712 -37.39 11.96 6.26
N ASP A 713 -38.05 11.87 5.11
CA ASP A 713 -39.21 11.00 4.90
C ASP A 713 -38.81 9.53 4.80
N ASP A 714 -37.64 9.20 4.23
CA ASP A 714 -37.16 7.81 4.14
C ASP A 714 -36.46 7.34 5.42
N ALA A 715 -36.17 8.23 6.39
CA ALA A 715 -35.58 7.82 7.66
C ALA A 715 -36.58 6.96 8.47
N GLY A 716 -36.22 5.69 8.72
CA GLY A 716 -37.04 4.74 9.47
C GLY A 716 -37.34 5.16 10.91
N ASP A 717 -37.98 4.27 11.68
CA ASP A 717 -38.40 4.54 13.07
C ASP A 717 -37.24 4.99 14.00
N ILE A 718 -35.99 4.66 13.64
CA ILE A 718 -34.77 5.17 14.29
C ILE A 718 -34.02 6.06 13.28
N PRO A 719 -34.32 7.37 13.24
CA PRO A 719 -33.86 8.24 12.17
C PRO A 719 -32.33 8.39 12.11
N GLU A 720 -31.62 8.22 13.24
CA GLU A 720 -30.15 8.27 13.29
C GLU A 720 -29.50 7.19 12.41
N VAL A 721 -30.14 6.01 12.32
CA VAL A 721 -29.68 4.92 11.46
C VAL A 721 -29.94 5.28 10.00
N GLY A 722 -31.12 5.81 9.68
CA GLY A 722 -31.46 6.31 8.35
C GLY A 722 -30.50 7.39 7.87
N TRP A 723 -30.19 8.37 8.73
CA TRP A 723 -29.23 9.44 8.46
C TRP A 723 -27.81 8.89 8.24
N ALA A 724 -27.35 7.93 9.04
CA ALA A 724 -26.05 7.29 8.82
C ALA A 724 -25.91 6.72 7.41
N PHE A 725 -26.95 6.03 6.92
CA PHE A 725 -26.94 5.41 5.59
C PHE A 725 -27.11 6.44 4.47
N ALA A 726 -27.99 7.44 4.64
CA ALA A 726 -28.17 8.51 3.67
C ALA A 726 -26.91 9.36 3.50
N GLY A 727 -26.27 9.73 4.61
CA GLY A 727 -25.02 10.50 4.58
C GLY A 727 -23.84 9.72 4.01
N ALA A 728 -23.77 8.40 4.27
CA ALA A 728 -22.81 7.54 3.58
C ALA A 728 -23.07 7.50 2.06
N LYS A 729 -24.32 7.33 1.61
CA LYS A 729 -24.68 7.26 0.18
C LYS A 729 -24.48 8.57 -0.57
N ILE A 730 -24.86 9.71 0.01
CA ILE A 730 -24.73 11.02 -0.64
C ILE A 730 -23.29 11.53 -0.54
N GLY A 731 -22.57 11.19 0.52
CA GLY A 731 -21.12 11.35 0.57
C GLY A 731 -20.43 10.63 -0.60
N LEU A 732 -20.97 9.49 -1.05
CA LEU A 732 -20.48 8.79 -2.24
C LEU A 732 -20.89 9.47 -3.56
N LEU A 733 -22.13 9.97 -3.66
CA LEU A 733 -22.67 10.61 -4.89
C LEU A 733 -22.14 12.03 -5.13
N LEU A 734 -21.96 12.84 -4.08
CA LEU A 734 -21.37 14.19 -4.19
C LEU A 734 -19.93 14.14 -4.74
N ILE A 735 -19.23 13.03 -4.49
CA ILE A 735 -17.90 12.77 -5.04
C ILE A 735 -17.98 12.46 -6.54
N GLU A 736 -19.10 11.93 -7.02
CA GLU A 736 -19.34 11.55 -8.43
C GLU A 736 -19.88 12.71 -9.28
N VAL A 737 -20.68 13.61 -8.69
CA VAL A 737 -21.36 14.71 -9.42
C VAL A 737 -20.50 15.97 -9.57
N LEU A 738 -19.48 16.18 -8.72
CA LEU A 738 -18.59 17.36 -8.79
C LEU A 738 -17.48 17.24 -9.86
N GLU A 739 -17.68 16.37 -10.86
CA GLU A 739 -16.76 16.14 -11.98
C GLU A 739 -17.19 17.01 -13.20
N PRO A 740 -16.42 18.04 -13.60
CA PRO A 740 -16.71 18.76 -14.83
C PRO A 740 -16.38 17.89 -16.05
N LYS A 741 -17.32 17.82 -17.00
CA LYS A 741 -17.09 17.37 -18.38
C LYS A 741 -16.67 18.56 -19.24
N GLU A 742 -15.54 18.48 -19.93
CA GLU A 742 -15.21 19.38 -21.03
C GLU A 742 -14.67 18.61 -22.24
N ASP A 743 -15.15 19.08 -23.39
CA ASP A 743 -15.06 18.50 -24.73
C ASP A 743 -13.68 18.63 -25.36
N ALA A 744 -13.47 17.77 -26.36
CA ALA A 744 -12.26 17.65 -27.16
C ALA A 744 -12.08 18.83 -28.14
N ASP A 745 -10.86 19.37 -28.22
CA ASP A 745 -10.34 19.85 -29.50
C ASP A 745 -8.79 19.74 -29.56
N THR A 746 -8.31 18.90 -30.47
CA THR A 746 -6.89 18.80 -30.87
C THR A 746 -6.87 18.71 -32.39
N SER A 747 -6.81 19.87 -33.06
CA SER A 747 -6.68 19.96 -34.52
C SER A 747 -5.69 21.05 -35.01
N ASP A 748 -4.80 21.59 -34.15
CA ASP A 748 -4.00 22.78 -34.52
C ASP A 748 -2.49 22.67 -34.31
N ARG A 749 -1.96 21.48 -34.03
CA ARG A 749 -0.52 21.28 -33.77
C ARG A 749 0.26 20.69 -34.95
N ASP A 750 -0.42 20.01 -35.87
CA ASP A 750 0.22 19.34 -37.01
C ASP A 750 0.31 20.24 -38.26
N SER A 751 -0.44 21.35 -38.31
CA SER A 751 -0.37 22.37 -39.38
C SER A 751 0.90 23.24 -39.29
N LEU A 752 1.33 23.60 -38.08
CA LEU A 752 2.49 24.47 -37.84
C LEU A 752 3.86 23.78 -38.09
N ILE A 753 3.94 22.46 -37.92
CA ILE A 753 5.19 21.70 -38.16
C ILE A 753 5.37 21.42 -39.66
N ALA A 754 4.30 21.33 -40.43
CA ALA A 754 4.36 21.21 -41.90
C ALA A 754 4.82 22.52 -42.56
N GLU A 755 4.38 23.67 -42.04
CA GLU A 755 4.73 25.00 -42.56
C GLU A 755 6.21 25.36 -42.31
N LEU A 756 6.75 25.00 -41.13
CA LEU A 756 8.15 25.27 -40.76
C LEU A 756 9.16 24.46 -41.59
N ASN A 757 8.81 23.23 -41.98
CA ASN A 757 9.67 22.38 -42.82
C ASN A 757 9.64 22.77 -44.31
N GLN A 758 8.59 23.48 -44.74
CA GLN A 758 8.45 23.98 -46.11
C GLN A 758 9.26 25.26 -46.36
N GLU A 759 9.47 26.09 -45.33
CA GLU A 759 10.36 27.26 -45.44
C GLU A 759 11.85 26.89 -45.40
N LEU A 760 12.24 25.90 -44.57
CA LEU A 760 13.63 25.48 -44.43
C LEU A 760 14.22 24.89 -45.74
N SER A 761 13.38 24.30 -46.59
CA SER A 761 13.77 23.68 -47.85
C SER A 761 13.88 24.65 -49.03
N LYS A 762 13.36 25.88 -48.91
CA LYS A 762 13.44 26.92 -49.96
C LYS A 762 14.69 27.81 -49.84
N ALA A 763 15.39 27.79 -48.71
CA ALA A 763 16.51 28.70 -48.41
C ALA A 763 17.89 28.21 -48.90
N LEU A 764 17.98 27.10 -49.61
CA LEU A 764 19.23 26.58 -50.21
C LEU A 764 18.95 26.27 -51.68
N PRO A 765 19.41 27.08 -52.66
CA PRO A 765 20.85 27.29 -52.88
C PRO A 765 21.27 28.66 -53.47
N LYS A 766 22.60 28.87 -53.47
CA LYS A 766 23.43 29.95 -54.06
C LYS A 766 23.88 31.01 -53.05
N VAL A 767 24.86 30.61 -52.24
CA VAL A 767 25.65 31.52 -51.40
C VAL A 767 26.95 31.84 -52.12
N THR A 768 27.18 33.12 -52.39
CA THR A 768 28.38 33.69 -53.02
C THR A 768 29.53 33.83 -52.01
N HIS A 769 30.77 34.00 -52.49
CA HIS A 769 31.98 33.98 -51.64
C HIS A 769 32.02 35.09 -50.58
N ASP A 770 31.45 36.27 -50.85
CA ASP A 770 31.35 37.36 -49.86
C ASP A 770 30.34 37.06 -48.75
N GLU A 771 29.26 36.34 -49.07
CA GLU A 771 28.29 35.84 -48.08
C GLU A 771 28.91 34.73 -47.22
N LEU A 772 29.88 33.97 -47.73
CA LEU A 772 30.67 33.01 -46.96
C LEU A 772 31.60 33.69 -45.94
N VAL A 773 32.14 34.87 -46.25
CA VAL A 773 32.96 35.66 -45.31
C VAL A 773 32.09 36.29 -44.22
N ASP A 774 30.92 36.83 -44.57
CA ASP A 774 29.94 37.32 -43.59
C ASP A 774 29.38 36.18 -42.73
N LEU A 775 29.10 35.01 -43.32
CA LEU A 775 28.70 33.80 -42.61
C LEU A 775 29.80 33.31 -41.67
N ARG A 776 31.07 33.40 -42.07
CA ARG A 776 32.22 33.03 -41.22
C ARG A 776 32.36 33.97 -40.03
N ASN A 777 32.20 35.28 -40.22
CA ASN A 777 32.24 36.25 -39.13
C ASN A 777 31.02 36.10 -38.19
N LYS A 778 29.83 35.82 -38.74
CA LYS A 778 28.65 35.45 -37.96
C LYS A 778 28.83 34.14 -37.21
N LEU A 779 29.47 33.14 -37.81
CA LEU A 779 29.81 31.88 -37.15
C LEU A 779 30.82 32.09 -36.03
N LEU A 780 31.81 32.96 -36.19
CA LEU A 780 32.77 33.30 -35.14
C LEU A 780 32.09 34.03 -33.98
N ASP A 781 31.24 35.02 -34.25
CA ASP A 781 30.45 35.70 -33.21
C ASP A 781 29.46 34.72 -32.53
N HIS A 782 28.82 33.83 -33.29
CA HIS A 782 28.02 32.74 -32.74
C HIS A 782 28.85 31.77 -31.90
N THR A 783 30.09 31.48 -32.27
CA THR A 783 30.97 30.58 -31.53
C THR A 783 31.43 31.22 -30.22
N GLU A 784 31.74 32.53 -30.22
CA GLU A 784 32.03 33.28 -29.00
C GLU A 784 30.81 33.42 -28.09
N GLN A 785 29.64 33.72 -28.65
CA GLN A 785 28.38 33.75 -27.91
C GLN A 785 28.04 32.37 -27.33
N PHE A 786 28.24 31.31 -28.09
CA PHE A 786 28.06 29.93 -27.62
C PHE A 786 29.05 29.58 -26.51
N ALA A 787 30.32 29.99 -26.63
CA ALA A 787 31.33 29.78 -25.57
C ALA A 787 30.98 30.55 -24.29
N ARG A 788 30.45 31.78 -24.39
CA ARG A 788 29.96 32.56 -23.24
C ARG A 788 28.74 31.89 -22.61
N GLN A 789 27.77 31.45 -23.42
CA GLN A 789 26.60 30.70 -22.97
C GLN A 789 26.99 29.39 -22.28
N LEU A 790 27.98 28.66 -22.82
CA LEU A 790 28.49 27.42 -22.24
C LEU A 790 29.13 27.70 -20.86
N ASN A 791 29.95 28.76 -20.76
CA ASN A 791 30.58 29.14 -19.50
C ASN A 791 29.54 29.58 -18.45
N GLU A 792 28.54 30.36 -18.84
CA GLU A 792 27.41 30.73 -17.98
C GLU A 792 26.64 29.50 -17.51
N GLN A 793 26.34 28.56 -18.42
CA GLN A 793 25.68 27.29 -18.10
C GLN A 793 26.49 26.46 -17.10
N TYR A 794 27.81 26.33 -17.30
CA TYR A 794 28.70 25.65 -16.35
C TYR A 794 28.71 26.32 -14.98
N GLN A 795 28.73 27.66 -14.91
CA GLN A 795 28.65 28.39 -13.63
C GLN A 795 27.32 28.13 -12.91
N HIS A 796 26.21 28.05 -13.64
CA HIS A 796 24.91 27.68 -13.08
C HIS A 796 24.90 26.25 -12.54
N GLU A 797 25.50 25.29 -13.26
CA GLU A 797 25.61 23.90 -12.81
C GLU A 797 26.49 23.75 -11.56
N ILE A 798 27.64 24.43 -11.50
CA ILE A 798 28.50 24.44 -10.31
C ILE A 798 27.74 25.02 -9.10
N LYS A 799 26.99 26.11 -9.29
CA LYS A 799 26.16 26.70 -8.22
C LYS A 799 25.05 25.74 -7.76
N ARG A 800 24.41 25.00 -8.68
CA ARG A 800 23.42 23.96 -8.37
C ARG A 800 24.04 22.82 -7.55
N LEU A 801 25.19 22.30 -7.98
CA LEU A 801 25.89 21.21 -7.29
C LEU A 801 26.35 21.63 -5.89
N LYS A 802 26.90 22.83 -5.74
CA LYS A 802 27.26 23.38 -4.42
C LYS A 802 26.04 23.49 -3.50
N PHE A 803 24.91 23.98 -4.02
CA PHE A 803 23.67 24.05 -3.26
C PHE A 803 23.16 22.68 -2.82
N LEU A 804 23.12 21.71 -3.74
CA LEU A 804 22.72 20.32 -3.44
C LEU A 804 23.64 19.66 -2.42
N HIS A 805 24.95 19.87 -2.55
CA HIS A 805 25.93 19.36 -1.60
C HIS A 805 25.69 19.93 -0.19
N VAL A 806 25.45 21.24 -0.06
CA VAL A 806 25.10 21.86 1.23
C VAL A 806 23.82 21.26 1.81
N LEU A 807 22.80 21.01 1.01
CA LEU A 807 21.56 20.39 1.49
C LEU A 807 21.78 18.95 1.95
N GLN A 808 22.53 18.16 1.17
CA GLN A 808 22.85 16.76 1.48
C GLN A 808 23.68 16.64 2.76
N GLU A 809 24.73 17.45 2.90
CA GLU A 809 25.61 17.46 4.08
C GLU A 809 24.84 17.80 5.37
N ASN A 810 23.74 18.56 5.24
CA ASN A 810 22.94 19.03 6.36
C ASN A 810 21.53 18.39 6.44
N GLN A 811 21.27 17.30 5.71
CA GLN A 811 19.95 16.68 5.58
C GLN A 811 19.26 16.42 6.94
N ALA A 812 20.03 15.98 7.94
CA ALA A 812 19.52 15.62 9.27
C ALA A 812 18.99 16.81 10.10
N VAL A 813 19.32 18.06 9.73
CA VAL A 813 18.90 19.28 10.45
C VAL A 813 17.99 20.18 9.63
N LEU A 814 17.82 19.93 8.32
CA LEU A 814 16.98 20.72 7.42
C LEU A 814 15.55 20.95 7.97
N SER A 815 14.96 19.91 8.54
CA SER A 815 13.60 19.98 9.11
C SER A 815 13.48 20.86 10.35
N LYS A 816 14.59 21.16 11.03
CA LYS A 816 14.64 21.93 12.28
C LYS A 816 15.01 23.41 12.05
N LEU A 817 15.30 23.80 10.80
CA LEU A 817 15.43 25.21 10.41
C LEU A 817 14.15 25.99 10.75
N ASP A 818 14.31 27.27 11.03
CA ASP A 818 13.21 28.21 11.11
C ASP A 818 12.53 28.38 9.74
N ASN A 819 11.23 28.72 9.76
CA ASN A 819 10.43 28.80 8.53
C ASN A 819 10.99 29.83 7.54
N LYS A 820 11.57 30.92 8.04
CA LYS A 820 12.22 31.94 7.21
C LYS A 820 13.40 31.36 6.44
N THR A 821 14.36 30.72 7.12
CA THR A 821 15.52 30.10 6.43
C THR A 821 15.09 28.99 5.47
N LYS A 822 14.08 28.18 5.81
CA LYS A 822 13.53 27.17 4.88
C LYS A 822 12.95 27.80 3.62
N ARG A 823 12.25 28.93 3.76
CA ARG A 823 11.69 29.68 2.63
C ARG A 823 12.79 30.30 1.79
N ASP A 824 13.82 30.89 2.40
CA ASP A 824 15.00 31.41 1.69
C ASP A 824 15.70 30.31 0.88
N LEU A 825 15.85 29.11 1.45
CA LEU A 825 16.40 27.95 0.73
C LEU A 825 15.51 27.50 -0.43
N LEU A 826 14.18 27.54 -0.30
CA LEU A 826 13.26 27.24 -1.40
C LEU A 826 13.34 28.28 -2.51
N PHE A 827 13.48 29.57 -2.18
CA PHE A 827 13.68 30.62 -3.17
C PHE A 827 15.01 30.46 -3.91
N ILE A 828 16.10 30.19 -3.18
CA ILE A 828 17.40 29.88 -3.80
C ILE A 828 17.27 28.66 -4.71
N ALA A 829 16.58 27.60 -4.26
CA ALA A 829 16.35 26.43 -5.10
C ALA A 829 15.56 26.77 -6.36
N HIS A 830 14.50 27.59 -6.24
CA HIS A 830 13.68 28.00 -7.37
C HIS A 830 14.49 28.76 -8.42
N ASP A 831 15.33 29.69 -7.98
CA ASP A 831 16.28 30.40 -8.85
C ASP A 831 17.30 29.44 -9.49
N ARG A 832 17.97 28.64 -8.66
CA ARG A 832 19.04 27.75 -9.11
C ARG A 832 18.54 26.70 -10.08
N PHE A 833 17.33 26.17 -9.90
CA PHE A 833 16.76 25.15 -10.78
C PHE A 833 15.89 25.72 -11.92
N LYS A 834 15.87 27.04 -12.11
CA LYS A 834 15.16 27.68 -13.22
C LYS A 834 15.68 27.15 -14.56
N GLY A 835 14.77 26.77 -15.45
CA GLY A 835 15.09 26.30 -16.80
C GLY A 835 15.46 24.81 -16.91
N LEU A 836 15.22 24.00 -15.87
CA LEU A 836 15.30 22.54 -15.96
C LEU A 836 13.90 21.96 -16.23
N ASP A 837 13.82 20.98 -17.13
CA ASP A 837 12.57 20.31 -17.50
C ASP A 837 11.82 19.70 -16.29
N ASP A 838 12.56 19.32 -15.23
CA ASP A 838 12.04 18.74 -13.99
C ASP A 838 12.04 19.70 -12.78
N GLN A 839 12.09 21.02 -12.99
CA GLN A 839 12.20 22.00 -11.90
C GLN A 839 11.13 21.78 -10.81
N SER A 840 9.87 21.59 -11.20
CA SER A 840 8.76 21.43 -10.25
C SER A 840 8.87 20.16 -9.40
N ALA A 841 9.36 19.06 -9.98
CA ALA A 841 9.54 17.78 -9.28
C ALA A 841 10.69 17.85 -8.27
N ARG A 842 11.81 18.50 -8.65
CA ARG A 842 12.97 18.71 -7.77
C ARG A 842 12.64 19.66 -6.61
N LEU A 843 11.94 20.76 -6.88
CA LEU A 843 11.47 21.69 -5.84
C LEU A 843 10.47 21.03 -4.88
N ARG A 844 9.57 20.20 -5.40
CA ARG A 844 8.66 19.38 -4.57
C ARG A 844 9.45 18.45 -3.64
N SER A 845 10.46 17.76 -4.15
CA SER A 845 11.30 16.86 -3.35
C SER A 845 12.09 17.60 -2.27
N LEU A 846 12.65 18.78 -2.61
CA LEU A 846 13.33 19.62 -1.64
C LEU A 846 12.39 20.18 -0.57
N LYS A 847 11.18 20.60 -0.96
CA LYS A 847 10.14 21.02 -0.03
C LYS A 847 9.78 19.91 0.95
N LYS A 848 9.69 18.65 0.49
CA LYS A 848 9.49 17.48 1.36
C LYS A 848 10.66 17.29 2.34
N ALA A 849 11.91 17.51 1.91
CA ALA A 849 13.07 17.41 2.79
C ALA A 849 13.11 18.53 3.87
N LEU A 850 12.75 19.77 3.51
CA LEU A 850 12.69 20.91 4.42
C LEU A 850 11.47 20.87 5.37
N TYR A 851 10.37 20.31 4.89
CA TYR A 851 9.11 20.15 5.59
C TYR A 851 8.71 18.67 5.57
N PRO A 852 9.42 17.80 6.31
CA PRO A 852 9.04 16.39 6.35
C PRO A 852 7.60 16.29 6.84
N GLN A 853 6.80 15.52 6.11
CA GLN A 853 5.42 15.30 6.48
C GLN A 853 5.42 14.50 7.78
N LEU A 854 5.03 15.15 8.87
CA LEU A 854 4.69 14.45 10.10
C LEU A 854 3.53 13.51 9.76
N ARG A 855 3.61 12.24 10.17
CA ARG A 855 2.44 11.35 10.15
C ARG A 855 1.38 12.01 11.02
N LYS A 856 0.37 12.57 10.38
CA LYS A 856 -0.79 13.19 11.03
C LYS A 856 -1.91 12.19 11.00
N SER A 857 -2.68 12.07 12.09
CA SER A 857 -3.96 11.38 12.03
C SER A 857 -4.85 12.01 10.96
N ILE A 858 -5.78 11.23 10.41
CA ILE A 858 -6.71 11.70 9.38
C ILE A 858 -7.40 12.99 9.85
N PHE A 859 -7.86 13.01 11.11
CA PHE A 859 -8.45 14.20 11.73
C PHE A 859 -7.50 15.41 11.75
N THR A 860 -6.26 15.23 12.23
CA THR A 860 -5.26 16.30 12.24
C THR A 860 -4.96 16.80 10.83
N ARG A 861 -4.98 15.90 9.83
CA ARG A 861 -4.81 16.24 8.41
C ARG A 861 -5.98 17.06 7.89
N THR A 862 -7.23 16.67 8.18
CA THR A 862 -8.45 17.43 7.86
C THR A 862 -8.40 18.83 8.47
N MET A 863 -8.15 18.92 9.77
CA MET A 863 -8.08 20.20 10.47
C MET A 863 -6.92 21.06 9.98
N THR A 864 -5.77 20.46 9.65
CA THR A 864 -4.66 21.20 9.02
C THR A 864 -5.07 21.69 7.63
N LEU A 865 -5.77 20.87 6.83
CA LEU A 865 -6.16 21.23 5.46
C LEU A 865 -7.10 22.44 5.49
N ILE A 866 -8.13 22.39 6.33
CA ILE A 866 -9.06 23.51 6.60
C ILE A 866 -8.29 24.72 7.13
N ALA A 867 -7.47 24.53 8.18
CA ALA A 867 -6.73 25.60 8.82
C ALA A 867 -5.64 26.21 7.92
N ASP A 868 -5.13 25.49 6.91
CA ASP A 868 -4.14 26.00 5.95
C ASP A 868 -4.80 26.88 4.86
N TYR A 869 -6.12 26.80 4.63
CA TYR A 869 -6.81 27.73 3.73
C TYR A 869 -7.01 29.10 4.38
N ILE A 870 -7.25 29.15 5.70
CA ILE A 870 -7.50 30.40 6.42
C ILE A 870 -6.35 31.43 6.27
N PRO A 871 -5.06 31.12 6.58
CA PRO A 871 -3.98 32.08 6.42
C PRO A 871 -3.70 32.41 4.95
N LEU A 872 -4.00 31.49 4.01
CA LEU A 872 -3.84 31.74 2.58
C LEU A 872 -4.89 32.74 2.08
N LEU A 873 -6.15 32.58 2.49
CA LEU A 873 -7.22 33.53 2.23
C LEU A 873 -6.94 34.90 2.87
N VAL A 874 -6.38 34.91 4.09
CA VAL A 874 -5.92 36.16 4.73
C VAL A 874 -4.79 36.81 3.93
N ARG A 875 -3.79 36.05 3.46
CA ARG A 875 -2.71 36.57 2.58
C ARG A 875 -3.25 37.08 1.25
N CYS A 876 -4.25 36.43 0.66
CA CYS A 876 -4.95 36.93 -0.52
C CYS A 876 -5.70 38.24 -0.24
N GLY A 877 -6.38 38.35 0.90
CA GLY A 877 -7.03 39.59 1.33
C GLY A 877 -6.04 40.73 1.61
N LEU A 878 -4.84 40.41 2.10
CA LEU A 878 -3.74 41.34 2.33
C LEU A 878 -2.83 41.55 1.11
N SER A 879 -3.12 40.90 -0.02
CA SER A 879 -2.29 40.99 -1.23
C SER A 879 -2.13 42.44 -1.73
N PRO A 880 -3.16 43.32 -1.68
CA PRO A 880 -3.01 44.72 -2.08
C PRO A 880 -1.99 45.48 -1.21
N VAL A 881 -1.91 45.13 0.08
CA VAL A 881 -0.96 45.74 1.03
C VAL A 881 0.46 45.23 0.80
N SER A 882 0.62 43.96 0.46
CA SER A 882 1.92 43.35 0.18
C SER A 882 2.47 43.62 -1.23
N ALA A 883 1.66 44.19 -2.13
CA ALA A 883 1.97 44.33 -3.56
C ALA A 883 2.43 43.02 -4.22
N SER A 884 1.97 41.86 -3.71
CA SER A 884 2.38 40.54 -4.18
C SER A 884 1.20 39.77 -4.75
N LEU A 885 1.35 39.23 -5.96
CA LEU A 885 0.40 38.27 -6.56
C LEU A 885 0.67 36.82 -6.12
N GLN A 886 1.75 36.58 -5.36
CA GLN A 886 2.15 35.25 -4.93
C GLN A 886 1.06 34.52 -4.12
N PRO A 887 0.33 35.17 -3.18
CA PRO A 887 -0.74 34.49 -2.44
C PRO A 887 -1.86 33.91 -3.32
N TRP A 888 -2.22 34.63 -4.39
CA TRP A 888 -3.26 34.18 -5.32
C TRP A 888 -2.79 33.01 -6.18
N ARG A 889 -1.50 33.00 -6.58
CA ARG A 889 -0.88 31.84 -7.24
C ARG A 889 -0.81 30.63 -6.31
N ASP A 890 -0.36 30.84 -5.08
CA ASP A 890 -0.30 29.80 -4.04
C ASP A 890 -1.72 29.20 -3.77
N LEU A 891 -2.77 30.01 -3.78
CA LEU A 891 -4.17 29.58 -3.64
C LEU A 891 -4.64 28.77 -4.85
N SER A 892 -4.40 29.25 -6.07
CA SER A 892 -4.77 28.56 -7.30
C SER A 892 -4.07 27.20 -7.41
N GLU A 893 -2.75 27.14 -7.18
CA GLU A 893 -2.00 25.89 -7.18
C GLU A 893 -2.52 24.90 -6.13
N LYS A 894 -2.91 25.39 -4.96
CA LYS A 894 -3.45 24.54 -3.89
C LYS A 894 -4.83 23.97 -4.26
N VAL A 895 -5.72 24.80 -4.81
CA VAL A 895 -7.03 24.36 -5.29
C VAL A 895 -6.88 23.32 -6.39
N ILE A 896 -6.08 23.60 -7.44
CA ILE A 896 -5.81 22.66 -8.55
C ILE A 896 -5.25 21.34 -8.02
N LYS A 897 -4.31 21.40 -7.08
CA LYS A 897 -3.69 20.22 -6.48
C LYS A 897 -4.70 19.38 -5.69
N ASP A 898 -5.57 20.01 -4.90
CA ASP A 898 -6.56 19.27 -4.12
C ASP A 898 -7.69 18.72 -5.02
N THR A 899 -8.09 19.44 -6.08
CA THR A 899 -9.07 18.97 -7.10
C THR A 899 -8.53 17.78 -7.90
N THR A 900 -7.29 17.84 -8.39
CA THR A 900 -6.66 16.72 -9.14
C THR A 900 -6.49 15.46 -8.30
N ARG A 901 -6.27 15.60 -6.99
CA ARG A 901 -6.23 14.47 -6.05
C ARG A 901 -7.58 13.78 -5.89
N ILE A 902 -8.67 14.55 -5.85
CA ILE A 902 -10.04 14.02 -5.76
C ILE A 902 -10.38 13.24 -7.03
N ALA A 903 -10.08 13.78 -8.21
CA ALA A 903 -10.30 13.11 -9.50
C ALA A 903 -9.52 11.78 -9.60
N HIS A 904 -8.27 11.75 -9.14
CA HIS A 904 -7.48 10.52 -9.12
C HIS A 904 -8.08 9.45 -8.18
N GLY A 905 -8.53 9.86 -7.00
CA GLY A 905 -9.22 8.96 -6.07
C GLY A 905 -10.52 8.40 -6.66
N LEU A 906 -11.34 9.25 -7.28
CA LEU A 906 -12.59 8.84 -7.91
C LEU A 906 -12.34 7.88 -9.09
N SER A 907 -11.36 8.16 -9.95
CA SER A 907 -10.97 7.25 -11.03
C SER A 907 -10.56 5.86 -10.49
N LYS A 908 -9.84 5.81 -9.37
CA LYS A 908 -9.50 4.55 -8.68
C LYS A 908 -10.76 3.85 -8.18
N LEU A 909 -11.72 4.58 -7.61
CA LEU A 909 -13.00 4.05 -7.14
C LEU A 909 -13.87 3.53 -8.29
N ILE A 910 -14.04 4.28 -9.38
CA ILE A 910 -14.84 3.87 -10.55
C ILE A 910 -14.23 2.62 -11.19
N ASN A 911 -12.92 2.62 -11.44
CA ASN A 911 -12.22 1.44 -11.95
C ASN A 911 -12.40 0.24 -11.02
N TYR A 912 -12.36 0.47 -9.72
CA TYR A 912 -12.58 -0.57 -8.73
C TYR A 912 -14.03 -1.06 -8.70
N THR A 913 -15.03 -0.18 -8.77
CA THR A 913 -16.46 -0.50 -8.76
C THR A 913 -16.86 -1.26 -10.03
N ILE A 914 -16.37 -0.84 -11.21
CA ILE A 914 -16.58 -1.56 -12.46
C ILE A 914 -15.93 -2.95 -12.38
N LYS A 915 -14.67 -3.04 -11.95
CA LYS A 915 -13.99 -4.34 -11.75
C LYS A 915 -14.76 -5.23 -10.78
N THR A 916 -15.27 -4.65 -9.70
CA THR A 916 -16.07 -5.31 -8.66
C THR A 916 -17.38 -5.83 -9.20
N PHE A 917 -18.15 -5.01 -9.91
CA PHE A 917 -19.42 -5.37 -10.49
C PHE A 917 -19.26 -6.49 -11.51
N ILE A 918 -18.31 -6.34 -12.43
CA ILE A 918 -18.02 -7.36 -13.44
C ILE A 918 -17.58 -8.67 -12.75
N ARG A 919 -16.75 -8.59 -11.69
CA ARG A 919 -16.31 -9.78 -10.93
C ARG A 919 -17.46 -10.45 -10.18
N LEU A 920 -18.39 -9.70 -9.58
CA LEU A 920 -19.52 -10.23 -8.82
C LEU A 920 -20.64 -10.76 -9.72
N ALA A 921 -21.17 -9.89 -10.58
CA ALA A 921 -22.38 -10.15 -11.34
C ALA A 921 -22.13 -11.14 -12.49
N ILE A 922 -21.00 -11.01 -13.19
CA ILE A 922 -20.70 -11.85 -14.35
C ILE A 922 -19.90 -13.06 -13.90
N ARG A 923 -18.71 -12.85 -13.30
CA ARG A 923 -17.83 -13.96 -12.96
C ARG A 923 -18.35 -14.79 -11.79
N GLY A 924 -18.84 -14.18 -10.71
CA GLY A 924 -19.35 -14.93 -9.55
C GLY A 924 -20.50 -15.86 -9.93
N LEU A 925 -21.47 -15.37 -10.71
CA LEU A 925 -22.56 -16.19 -11.23
C LEU A 925 -22.06 -17.24 -12.24
N ALA A 926 -21.17 -16.89 -13.16
CA ALA A 926 -20.58 -17.84 -14.09
C ALA A 926 -19.76 -18.93 -13.37
N ASP A 927 -19.07 -18.58 -12.28
CA ASP A 927 -18.27 -19.51 -11.48
C ASP A 927 -19.17 -20.46 -10.66
N VAL A 928 -20.35 -20.03 -10.24
CA VAL A 928 -21.30 -20.90 -9.54
C VAL A 928 -22.09 -21.75 -10.53
N LEU A 929 -22.70 -21.12 -11.55
CA LEU A 929 -23.62 -21.75 -12.49
C LEU A 929 -22.91 -22.53 -13.60
N GLY A 930 -21.77 -22.04 -14.08
CA GLY A 930 -21.00 -22.65 -15.16
C GLY A 930 -19.88 -23.57 -14.68
N ASN A 931 -19.31 -23.29 -13.50
CA ASN A 931 -18.19 -24.05 -12.95
C ASN A 931 -18.63 -25.00 -11.84
N GLU A 932 -19.20 -24.48 -10.77
CA GLU A 932 -19.37 -25.26 -9.55
C GLU A 932 -20.47 -26.33 -9.68
N ILE A 933 -21.62 -25.99 -10.29
CA ILE A 933 -22.71 -26.95 -10.50
C ILE A 933 -22.37 -27.97 -11.61
N PRO A 934 -21.93 -27.56 -12.82
CA PRO A 934 -21.68 -28.48 -13.91
C PRO A 934 -20.44 -29.35 -13.69
N ALA A 935 -19.35 -28.83 -13.09
CA ALA A 935 -18.18 -29.67 -12.80
C ALA A 935 -18.49 -30.74 -11.74
N ARG A 936 -19.42 -30.47 -10.82
CA ARG A 936 -19.90 -31.46 -9.85
C ARG A 936 -20.80 -32.51 -10.51
N LEU A 937 -21.73 -32.08 -11.38
CA LEU A 937 -22.56 -32.98 -12.19
C LEU A 937 -21.71 -33.87 -13.11
N GLU A 938 -20.73 -33.28 -13.79
CA GLU A 938 -19.81 -34.00 -14.68
C GLU A 938 -18.89 -34.94 -13.90
N GLY A 939 -18.33 -34.52 -12.75
CA GLY A 939 -17.59 -35.44 -11.88
C GLY A 939 -18.45 -36.62 -11.43
N LEU A 940 -19.73 -36.38 -11.15
CA LEU A 940 -20.68 -37.40 -10.73
C LEU A 940 -21.14 -38.30 -11.90
N LEU A 941 -21.17 -37.82 -13.14
CA LEU A 941 -21.65 -38.58 -14.32
C LEU A 941 -20.51 -39.24 -15.11
N CYS A 942 -19.38 -38.55 -15.30
CA CYS A 942 -18.32 -38.89 -16.27
C CYS A 942 -17.06 -39.49 -15.65
N ASN A 943 -17.15 -40.09 -14.46
CA ASN A 943 -16.08 -40.89 -13.84
C ASN A 943 -14.71 -40.18 -13.79
N ASP A 944 -14.70 -38.94 -13.25
CA ASP A 944 -13.52 -38.08 -13.08
C ASP A 944 -12.91 -37.52 -14.39
N HIS A 945 -13.64 -37.52 -15.52
CA HIS A 945 -13.31 -36.68 -16.67
C HIS A 945 -13.99 -35.31 -16.54
N HIS A 946 -13.19 -34.26 -16.35
CA HIS A 946 -13.64 -32.87 -16.22
C HIS A 946 -13.38 -32.09 -17.52
N SER A 947 -14.17 -32.31 -18.57
CA SER A 947 -14.07 -31.56 -19.82
C SER A 947 -14.59 -30.14 -19.68
N ILE A 948 -15.60 -29.92 -18.82
CA ILE A 948 -16.24 -28.61 -18.61
C ILE A 948 -15.26 -27.64 -17.95
N SER A 949 -14.41 -28.12 -17.04
CA SER A 949 -13.38 -27.30 -16.39
C SER A 949 -12.54 -26.53 -17.42
N ARG A 950 -12.12 -27.20 -18.50
CA ARG A 950 -11.30 -26.59 -19.57
C ARG A 950 -12.03 -25.46 -20.29
N THR A 951 -13.31 -25.64 -20.60
CA THR A 951 -14.14 -24.64 -21.28
C THR A 951 -14.33 -23.41 -20.41
N THR A 952 -14.61 -23.60 -19.12
CA THR A 952 -14.82 -22.48 -18.20
C THR A 952 -13.53 -21.79 -17.79
N TYR A 953 -12.39 -22.48 -17.78
CA TYR A 953 -11.08 -21.83 -17.69
C TYR A 953 -10.75 -21.05 -18.96
N GLY A 954 -11.20 -21.52 -20.14
CA GLY A 954 -11.18 -20.73 -21.37
C GLY A 954 -11.97 -19.43 -21.23
N VAL A 955 -13.18 -19.49 -20.65
CA VAL A 955 -14.00 -18.32 -20.34
C VAL A 955 -13.33 -17.41 -19.30
N THR A 956 -12.76 -17.99 -18.24
CA THR A 956 -12.03 -17.22 -17.21
C THR A 956 -10.81 -16.53 -17.81
N ASN A 957 -10.04 -17.21 -18.66
CA ASN A 957 -8.87 -16.64 -19.32
C ASN A 957 -9.26 -15.57 -20.35
N CYS A 958 -10.34 -15.80 -21.11
CA CYS A 958 -10.93 -14.80 -21.99
C CYS A 958 -11.39 -13.57 -21.19
N TYR A 959 -12.01 -13.80 -20.04
CA TYR A 959 -12.42 -12.76 -19.11
C TYR A 959 -11.23 -11.98 -18.55
N GLU A 960 -10.17 -12.64 -18.09
CA GLU A 960 -8.96 -11.97 -17.58
C GLU A 960 -8.31 -11.13 -18.68
N LYS A 961 -8.21 -11.69 -19.90
CA LYS A 961 -7.73 -10.94 -21.07
C LYS A 961 -8.62 -9.73 -21.33
N SER A 962 -9.93 -9.89 -21.39
CA SER A 962 -10.88 -8.80 -21.62
C SER A 962 -10.89 -7.76 -20.49
N ALA A 963 -10.70 -8.17 -19.23
CA ALA A 963 -10.62 -7.28 -18.07
C ALA A 963 -9.31 -6.49 -18.05
N GLU A 964 -8.19 -7.12 -18.43
CA GLU A 964 -6.91 -6.42 -18.59
C GLU A 964 -6.93 -5.50 -19.81
N THR A 965 -7.50 -5.94 -20.93
CA THR A 965 -7.74 -5.08 -22.10
C THR A 965 -8.67 -3.93 -21.74
N MET A 966 -9.74 -4.15 -20.96
CA MET A 966 -10.60 -3.09 -20.47
C MET A 966 -9.89 -2.18 -19.47
N ARG A 967 -8.97 -2.69 -18.66
CA ARG A 967 -8.14 -1.87 -17.76
C ARG A 967 -7.23 -0.95 -18.58
N GLN A 968 -6.58 -1.49 -19.61
CA GLN A 968 -5.71 -0.75 -20.51
C GLN A 968 -6.51 0.23 -21.36
N LEU A 969 -7.67 -0.19 -21.86
CA LEU A 969 -8.62 0.67 -22.57
C LEU A 969 -9.12 1.78 -21.66
N ALA A 970 -9.52 1.47 -20.43
CA ALA A 970 -9.95 2.47 -19.46
C ALA A 970 -8.82 3.45 -19.14
N SER A 971 -7.56 2.99 -18.94
CA SER A 971 -6.44 3.92 -18.71
C SER A 971 -6.16 4.83 -19.92
N THR A 972 -6.40 4.34 -21.14
CA THR A 972 -6.33 5.15 -22.37
C THR A 972 -7.57 6.05 -22.61
N LEU A 973 -8.79 5.57 -22.35
CA LEU A 973 -10.07 6.24 -22.63
C LEU A 973 -10.41 7.29 -21.58
N THR A 974 -10.11 7.03 -20.30
CA THR A 974 -10.32 8.00 -19.22
C THR A 974 -9.25 9.08 -19.19
N GLY A 975 -8.30 9.05 -20.14
CA GLY A 975 -7.14 9.93 -20.13
C GLY A 975 -6.33 9.80 -18.85
N VAL A 976 -6.42 8.72 -18.07
CA VAL A 976 -5.71 8.60 -16.78
C VAL A 976 -4.20 8.56 -16.99
N ASP A 977 -3.71 7.93 -18.06
CA ASP A 977 -2.28 8.02 -18.41
C ASP A 977 -1.92 9.42 -18.95
N ALA A 978 -2.86 10.10 -19.61
CA ALA A 978 -2.74 11.50 -20.01
C ALA A 978 -2.77 12.46 -18.80
N LEU A 979 -3.54 12.16 -17.75
CA LEU A 979 -3.65 12.90 -16.49
C LEU A 979 -2.48 12.61 -15.56
N ARG A 980 -1.99 11.36 -15.56
CA ARG A 980 -0.77 10.96 -14.84
C ARG A 980 0.45 11.60 -15.49
N SER A 981 0.50 11.65 -16.82
CA SER A 981 1.51 12.39 -17.57
C SER A 981 1.32 13.91 -17.50
N ALA A 982 0.09 14.44 -17.44
CA ALA A 982 -0.22 15.86 -17.29
C ALA A 982 0.04 16.39 -15.88
N ALA A 983 -0.26 15.61 -14.84
CA ALA A 983 0.11 15.92 -13.44
C ALA A 983 1.64 15.91 -13.23
N THR A 984 2.37 15.26 -14.14
CA THR A 984 3.83 15.33 -14.25
C THR A 984 4.33 16.31 -15.30
N SER A 985 3.46 16.90 -16.13
CA SER A 985 3.81 17.81 -17.23
C SER A 985 3.69 19.28 -16.79
N PRO A 986 4.59 20.17 -17.23
CA PRO A 986 4.49 21.62 -16.98
C PRO A 986 3.27 22.30 -17.64
N ALA A 987 2.51 21.60 -18.48
CA ALA A 987 1.56 22.21 -19.44
C ALA A 987 0.25 22.78 -18.85
N LEU A 988 -0.06 22.59 -17.56
CA LEU A 988 -1.25 23.21 -16.95
C LEU A 988 -1.10 24.74 -16.77
N GLU A 989 0.15 25.23 -16.72
CA GLU A 989 0.50 26.64 -16.56
C GLU A 989 0.13 27.47 -17.81
N THR A 990 0.14 26.84 -19.00
CA THR A 990 -0.23 27.47 -20.28
C THR A 990 -1.73 27.69 -20.43
N VAL A 991 -2.56 26.74 -19.96
CA VAL A 991 -4.04 26.84 -20.03
C VAL A 991 -4.53 27.94 -19.07
N PHE A 992 -3.96 28.00 -17.86
CA PHE A 992 -4.28 29.07 -16.93
C PHE A 992 -3.71 30.43 -17.33
N CYS A 993 -2.53 30.52 -17.95
CA CYS A 993 -2.01 31.80 -18.47
C CYS A 993 -2.93 32.43 -19.54
N GLN A 994 -3.57 31.62 -20.40
CA GLN A 994 -4.55 32.10 -21.38
C GLN A 994 -5.83 32.61 -20.70
N SER A 995 -6.34 31.87 -19.71
CA SER A 995 -7.47 32.31 -18.86
C SER A 995 -7.12 33.57 -18.06
N GLN A 996 -5.89 33.66 -17.54
CA GLN A 996 -5.39 34.80 -16.78
C GLN A 996 -5.21 36.03 -17.67
N GLN A 997 -4.76 35.88 -18.93
CA GLN A 997 -4.71 36.97 -19.91
C GLN A 997 -6.10 37.46 -20.31
N GLN A 998 -7.09 36.56 -20.44
CA GLN A 998 -8.50 36.94 -20.69
C GLN A 998 -9.18 37.59 -19.47
N THR A 999 -8.79 37.20 -18.26
CA THR A 999 -9.34 37.77 -17.02
C THR A 999 -8.65 39.09 -16.66
N LEU A 1000 -7.33 39.21 -16.89
CA LEU A 1000 -6.57 40.46 -16.76
C LEU A 1000 -6.97 41.48 -17.83
N SER A 1001 -7.28 41.05 -19.07
CA SER A 1001 -7.80 41.98 -20.09
C SER A 1001 -9.17 42.54 -19.69
N LYS A 1002 -10.06 41.71 -19.15
CA LYS A 1002 -11.35 42.14 -18.57
C LYS A 1002 -11.18 43.03 -17.32
N LEU A 1003 -10.29 42.69 -16.39
CA LEU A 1003 -10.03 43.52 -15.21
C LEU A 1003 -9.34 44.85 -15.57
N SER A 1004 -8.54 44.88 -16.64
CA SER A 1004 -7.97 46.10 -17.18
C SER A 1004 -9.04 47.00 -17.82
N SER A 1005 -10.05 46.41 -18.49
CA SER A 1005 -11.19 47.16 -19.04
C SER A 1005 -12.15 47.68 -17.97
N TYR A 1006 -12.15 47.10 -16.76
CA TYR A 1006 -12.88 47.61 -15.59
C TYR A 1006 -12.10 48.65 -14.76
N GLY A 1007 -10.92 49.08 -15.22
CA GLY A 1007 -10.20 50.22 -14.64
C GLY A 1007 -9.33 49.93 -13.41
N PHE A 1008 -9.12 48.67 -13.04
CA PHE A 1008 -8.38 48.29 -11.82
C PHE A 1008 -6.86 48.58 -11.86
N PHE A 1009 -6.26 48.81 -13.03
CA PHE A 1009 -4.80 48.97 -13.21
C PHE A 1009 -4.36 50.28 -13.90
N ARG A 1010 -5.19 51.33 -13.84
CA ARG A 1010 -4.96 52.58 -14.61
C ARG A 1010 -3.62 53.28 -14.30
N ASN A 1011 -3.02 53.04 -13.13
CA ASN A 1011 -1.73 53.65 -12.75
C ASN A 1011 -0.48 52.86 -13.20
N TYR A 1012 -0.61 51.60 -13.64
CA TYR A 1012 0.56 50.78 -14.04
C TYR A 1012 0.98 51.03 -15.50
N HIS A 1013 0.05 51.48 -16.35
CA HIS A 1013 0.33 51.75 -17.78
C HIS A 1013 1.25 52.96 -18.02
N ILE A 1014 1.33 53.89 -17.07
CA ILE A 1014 2.19 55.09 -17.19
C ILE A 1014 3.67 54.71 -17.08
N TYR A 1015 4.01 53.70 -16.28
CA TYR A 1015 5.40 53.23 -16.13
C TYR A 1015 5.91 52.44 -17.35
N CYS A 1016 5.06 51.61 -17.97
CA CYS A 1016 5.46 50.83 -19.16
C CYS A 1016 5.57 51.68 -20.43
N ALA A 1017 4.83 52.78 -20.53
CA ALA A 1017 4.92 53.71 -21.67
C ALA A 1017 6.24 54.50 -21.67
N GLN A 1018 6.81 54.75 -20.49
CA GLN A 1018 8.08 55.47 -20.34
C GLN A 1018 9.28 54.57 -20.69
N TYR A 1019 9.23 53.28 -20.33
CA TYR A 1019 10.27 52.30 -20.64
C TYR A 1019 10.37 51.94 -22.13
N ARG A 1020 9.24 52.00 -22.88
CA ARG A 1020 9.22 51.77 -24.33
C ARG A 1020 9.82 52.91 -25.14
N LYS A 1021 9.95 54.10 -24.56
CA LYS A 1021 10.50 55.29 -25.22
C LYS A 1021 12.03 55.36 -25.16
N GLU A 1022 12.65 54.68 -24.20
CA GLU A 1022 14.11 54.68 -23.99
C GLU A 1022 14.88 53.60 -24.78
N TYR A 1023 14.22 52.57 -25.33
CA TYR A 1023 14.91 51.42 -25.95
C TYR A 1023 14.42 51.00 -27.35
N GLY A 1024 13.73 51.88 -28.09
CA GLY A 1024 13.23 51.55 -29.43
C GLY A 1024 14.08 52.12 -30.56
N THR A 1025 14.97 51.30 -31.16
CA THR A 1025 15.48 51.56 -32.52
C THR A 1025 15.31 50.35 -33.45
N THR A 1026 14.66 50.64 -34.58
CA THR A 1026 14.67 50.01 -35.90
C THR A 1026 14.06 48.60 -36.08
N SER A 1027 12.77 48.57 -36.45
CA SER A 1027 12.26 47.60 -37.42
C SER A 1027 11.66 48.33 -38.62
N ARG A 1028 12.27 48.16 -39.81
CA ARG A 1028 11.75 48.61 -41.10
C ARG A 1028 10.44 47.89 -41.41
N THR A 1029 9.39 48.65 -41.67
CA THR A 1029 8.17 48.20 -42.33
C THR A 1029 8.45 47.93 -43.81
N VAL A 1030 8.27 46.70 -44.25
CA VAL A 1030 8.10 46.36 -45.68
C VAL A 1030 6.60 46.30 -45.95
N SER A 1031 6.14 47.18 -46.83
CA SER A 1031 4.81 47.17 -47.42
C SER A 1031 4.73 46.10 -48.50
N SER A 1032 3.71 45.24 -48.46
CA SER A 1032 3.14 44.69 -49.70
C SER A 1032 1.65 44.45 -49.53
N SER A 1033 0.90 45.23 -50.29
CA SER A 1033 -0.47 45.00 -50.72
C SER A 1033 -0.71 43.57 -51.20
N ASN A 1034 -1.88 43.00 -50.86
CA ASN A 1034 -2.83 42.54 -51.87
C ASN A 1034 -4.20 42.24 -51.26
N SER A 1035 -5.18 42.91 -51.84
CA SER A 1035 -6.61 42.66 -51.83
C SER A 1035 -6.97 41.29 -52.42
N CYS A 1036 -7.93 40.57 -51.84
CA CYS A 1036 -9.18 40.20 -52.54
C CYS A 1036 -10.15 39.45 -51.60
N GLU A 1037 -11.42 39.77 -51.78
CA GLU A 1037 -12.61 39.34 -51.03
C GLU A 1037 -13.01 37.88 -51.33
N ARG A 1038 -13.38 37.13 -50.29
CA ARG A 1038 -14.73 36.59 -50.05
C ARG A 1038 -14.84 35.91 -48.70
#